data_AF-A0A5K7XEN0-F1
#
_entry.id   AF-A0A5K7XEN0-F1
#
_cell.length_a   1.000
_cell.length_b   1.000
_cell.length_c   1.000
_cell.angle_alpha   90.00
_cell.angle_beta   90.00
_cell.angle_gamma   90.00
#
_symmetry.space_group_name_H-M   'P 1'
#
loop_
_entity.id
_entity.type
_entity.pdbx_description
1 polymer ?
#
loop_
_entity_poly.entity_id
_entity_poly.type
_entity_poly.pdbx_seq_one_letter_code
_entity_poly.pdbx_strand_id
1 'polypeptide(L)'
;MPENFNSCDVRAWREQVAIPTYAVGEPELNPCFLEKRVYQGSSGAVYPYPVIESVSNEKRLRTYDAIFLENQYLKIMILPELGGRVQMALDKTNDYHFVYYNRVIKPALVGLAGPWISGGIEFNWPQHHRPSTFHPVDAQIVQNDDGSSTVWCSEIDRMAGTKGMHGLTLHPDKAYLEVRVRLFNRTSLPQTFLWWANPAVQANDDHQSVFPPDVTAVMDHGKRDVSKFPIATGTYYKVDYSPGTDISRYRNIPVPTSFMAYRSDYDFVGSYDHGRQAGLLHVASHHIAPGKKQWTWGCGEFGRAWDRQLTDEDGPYVELMCGAFTDNQPDFSWLAPGEEKSFSQYFMPYKGVGLVKNATVDAAVGLERAGDIATVRVYATAIFLQARLVLHRGSTTLIDERVDLSPWAYREFSAVTSADATAPLNAAVYDQAGRKLVCYSPQPIDASVPASAIAIESPRALDSVEALYLAGVHLEQYRHPTRDPEGYYREGLRREPTDIRCNIGLGKLLLRRGLYSDATNVFRAAIRQATHHNPNPADGEAFYLLGLTLVAQGEHQLAESAFYKATWNAEQKAPAYFQLARLAMRRRQWLEARELLQECLANNQRHHQAIHLLVVALRHLGESAAAAELAAEGLGREPFNVGVRYEMENALPELCGDYQYACQSEHGLVELAHDYAHAGLYVDAAGVLTKYLESTHDRFHSAMTLYHAARYSQFASNTAPADALRKRASDVPRSGFFPHTLEDLAALEWVVTERDSDFRAWCDLGNLLYSKRRYEEAISCWERSAVGSDQQNLRRISRRRAAIWRSPISTSDAIISLRRHRSPKHSN
;
A
#
# COMPACT_ATOMS: atom_id res chain seq x y z
N MET A 1 30.86 -28.60 -11.37
CA MET A 1 30.30 -28.11 -10.09
C MET A 1 31.50 -27.81 -9.19
N PRO A 2 31.64 -26.61 -8.61
CA PRO A 2 32.69 -26.37 -7.63
C PRO A 2 32.44 -27.21 -6.36
N GLU A 3 33.48 -27.84 -5.84
CA GLU A 3 33.46 -28.92 -4.83
C GLU A 3 33.22 -28.49 -3.37
N ASN A 4 32.71 -27.29 -3.10
CA ASN A 4 32.46 -26.82 -1.71
C ASN A 4 31.04 -26.26 -1.57
N PHE A 5 30.04 -27.12 -1.40
CA PHE A 5 28.69 -26.74 -0.96
C PHE A 5 28.52 -27.07 0.54
N ASN A 6 29.31 -26.42 1.40
CA ASN A 6 28.91 -26.24 2.80
C ASN A 6 27.99 -25.01 2.85
N SER A 7 26.86 -25.12 3.53
CA SER A 7 25.79 -24.12 3.65
C SER A 7 26.35 -22.71 3.92
N CYS A 8 26.33 -21.84 2.92
CA CYS A 8 26.59 -20.43 3.12
C CYS A 8 25.32 -19.77 3.67
N ASP A 9 25.37 -19.36 4.94
CA ASP A 9 24.34 -18.52 5.57
C ASP A 9 24.05 -17.29 4.71
N VAL A 10 22.80 -16.83 4.76
CA VAL A 10 22.42 -15.56 4.12
C VAL A 10 23.08 -14.43 4.90
N ARG A 11 23.74 -13.51 4.18
CA ARG A 11 24.34 -12.32 4.77
C ARG A 11 23.40 -11.14 4.58
N ALA A 12 23.21 -10.38 5.66
CA ALA A 12 22.48 -9.13 5.64
C ALA A 12 23.29 -8.04 6.38
N TRP A 13 23.47 -6.86 5.77
CA TRP A 13 24.23 -5.78 6.39
C TRP A 13 23.76 -4.41 5.89
N ARG A 14 24.09 -3.36 6.67
CA ARG A 14 23.94 -1.95 6.27
C ARG A 14 25.23 -1.43 5.67
N GLU A 15 25.15 -0.63 4.62
CA GLU A 15 26.28 -0.02 3.95
C GLU A 15 25.90 1.35 3.38
N GLN A 16 26.79 2.33 3.54
CA GLN A 16 26.63 3.66 2.96
C GLN A 16 27.03 3.63 1.49
N VAL A 17 26.05 3.81 0.58
CA VAL A 17 26.27 3.74 -0.87
C VAL A 17 26.09 5.12 -1.48
N ALA A 18 27.11 5.57 -2.21
CA ALA A 18 27.08 6.85 -2.90
C ALA A 18 26.46 6.68 -4.31
N ILE A 19 25.28 7.27 -4.54
CA ILE A 19 24.54 7.17 -5.80
C ILE A 19 24.39 8.58 -6.40
N PRO A 20 24.75 8.79 -7.69
CA PRO A 20 24.45 10.03 -8.38
C PRO A 20 22.95 10.32 -8.32
N THR A 21 22.59 11.54 -7.94
CA THR A 21 21.22 11.91 -7.59
C THR A 21 20.88 13.30 -8.08
N TYR A 22 19.72 13.44 -8.70
CA TYR A 22 19.08 14.72 -8.97
C TYR A 22 18.10 15.00 -7.83
N ALA A 23 18.36 16.06 -7.07
CA ALA A 23 17.55 16.39 -5.89
C ALA A 23 16.12 16.78 -6.28
N VAL A 24 15.16 16.46 -5.40
CA VAL A 24 13.79 17.00 -5.50
C VAL A 24 13.75 18.42 -4.94
N GLY A 25 12.83 19.24 -5.43
CA GLY A 25 12.63 20.58 -4.91
C GLY A 25 12.00 20.61 -3.51
N GLU A 26 11.86 21.81 -2.96
CA GLU A 26 11.20 22.01 -1.66
C GLU A 26 9.69 21.70 -1.75
N PRO A 27 9.10 21.06 -0.72
CA PRO A 27 7.66 20.83 -0.68
C PRO A 27 6.86 22.13 -0.57
N GLU A 28 5.68 22.16 -1.17
CA GLU A 28 4.77 23.30 -1.07
C GLU A 28 4.30 23.52 0.39
N LEU A 29 4.47 24.74 0.88
CA LEU A 29 4.04 25.15 2.24
C LEU A 29 2.51 25.16 2.42
N ASN A 30 1.76 25.09 1.32
CA ASN A 30 0.31 25.16 1.30
C ASN A 30 -0.28 23.90 0.70
N PRO A 31 -1.37 23.36 1.28
CA PRO A 31 -1.97 22.16 0.75
C PRO A 31 -2.56 22.38 -0.65
N CYS A 32 -2.34 21.39 -1.51
CA CYS A 32 -3.04 21.19 -2.77
C CYS A 32 -4.08 20.09 -2.55
N PHE A 33 -5.37 20.41 -2.56
CA PHE A 33 -6.42 19.41 -2.30
C PHE A 33 -6.66 18.47 -3.48
N LEU A 34 -6.63 19.01 -4.71
CA LEU A 34 -6.72 18.26 -5.97
C LEU A 34 -7.89 17.25 -6.03
N GLU A 35 -9.02 17.56 -5.39
CA GLU A 35 -10.15 16.63 -5.20
C GLU A 35 -10.72 16.01 -6.48
N LYS A 36 -10.57 16.71 -7.62
CA LYS A 36 -11.06 16.27 -8.94
C LYS A 36 -9.94 15.84 -9.89
N ARG A 37 -8.68 15.77 -9.44
CA ARG A 37 -7.56 15.30 -10.26
C ARG A 37 -7.77 13.82 -10.53
N VAL A 38 -7.71 13.42 -11.79
CA VAL A 38 -7.64 12.00 -12.16
C VAL A 38 -6.18 11.55 -12.08
N TYR A 39 -5.93 10.46 -11.38
CA TYR A 39 -4.61 9.85 -11.23
C TYR A 39 -4.75 8.34 -11.41
N GLN A 40 -4.26 7.84 -12.54
CA GLN A 40 -4.36 6.42 -12.93
C GLN A 40 -5.79 5.85 -12.80
N GLY A 41 -6.79 6.62 -13.23
CA GLY A 41 -8.22 6.26 -13.19
C GLY A 41 -8.90 6.47 -11.83
N SER A 42 -8.15 6.76 -10.77
CA SER A 42 -8.66 7.03 -9.42
C SER A 42 -8.49 8.51 -9.04
N SER A 43 -8.87 8.89 -7.82
CA SER A 43 -8.63 10.20 -7.24
C SER A 43 -7.13 10.47 -7.04
N GLY A 44 -6.69 11.62 -7.57
CA GLY A 44 -5.38 12.21 -7.37
C GLY A 44 -5.34 13.22 -6.22
N ALA A 45 -6.31 13.16 -5.30
CA ALA A 45 -6.26 13.91 -4.05
C ALA A 45 -4.99 13.52 -3.29
N VAL A 46 -4.19 14.52 -2.92
CA VAL A 46 -2.84 14.32 -2.38
C VAL A 46 -2.74 14.73 -0.91
N TYR A 47 -3.71 15.48 -0.39
CA TYR A 47 -3.79 15.82 1.03
C TYR A 47 -3.81 14.54 1.89
N PRO A 48 -2.97 14.43 2.93
CA PRO A 48 -2.18 15.48 3.58
C PRO A 48 -0.72 15.64 3.13
N TYR A 49 -0.30 14.97 2.05
CA TYR A 49 1.06 15.07 1.55
C TYR A 49 1.31 16.46 0.96
N PRO A 50 2.44 17.10 1.27
CA PRO A 50 2.86 18.28 0.53
C PRO A 50 3.30 17.88 -0.88
N VAL A 51 2.95 18.71 -1.86
CA VAL A 51 3.35 18.47 -3.26
C VAL A 51 4.72 19.06 -3.50
N ILE A 52 5.60 18.33 -4.19
CA ILE A 52 6.84 18.88 -4.74
C ILE A 52 6.65 19.08 -6.25
N GLU A 53 6.85 20.32 -6.72
CA GLU A 53 6.57 20.72 -8.11
C GLU A 53 7.83 20.91 -8.96
N SER A 54 9.02 20.55 -8.46
CA SER A 54 10.27 20.69 -9.21
C SER A 54 11.29 19.60 -8.89
N VAL A 55 12.18 19.36 -9.86
CA VAL A 55 13.34 18.47 -9.75
C VAL A 55 14.56 19.25 -10.22
N SER A 56 15.68 19.08 -9.54
CA SER A 56 16.95 19.69 -9.92
C SER A 56 17.46 19.14 -11.25
N ASN A 57 18.04 20.01 -12.08
CA ASN A 57 18.78 19.61 -13.27
C ASN A 57 20.26 19.31 -12.97
N GLU A 58 20.70 19.50 -11.73
CA GLU A 58 22.06 19.21 -11.29
C GLU A 58 22.14 17.83 -10.64
N LYS A 59 23.04 17.00 -11.19
CA LYS A 59 23.42 15.71 -10.62
C LYS A 59 24.48 15.90 -9.55
N ARG A 60 24.26 15.35 -8.36
CA ARG A 60 25.23 15.35 -7.26
C ARG A 60 25.35 13.96 -6.66
N LEU A 61 26.51 13.62 -6.14
CA LEU A 61 26.68 12.37 -5.41
C LEU A 61 26.00 12.50 -4.05
N ARG A 62 25.04 11.62 -3.75
CA ARG A 62 24.39 11.53 -2.45
C ARG A 62 24.65 10.15 -1.85
N THR A 63 24.96 10.12 -0.56
CA THR A 63 25.09 8.87 0.19
C THR A 63 23.71 8.43 0.70
N TYR A 64 23.42 7.14 0.56
CA TYR A 64 22.23 6.46 1.05
C TYR A 64 22.61 5.33 2.00
N ASP A 65 21.82 5.13 3.06
CA ASP A 65 21.92 3.95 3.93
C ASP A 65 21.23 2.76 3.26
N ALA A 66 22.01 1.94 2.56
CA ALA A 66 21.50 0.75 1.88
C ALA A 66 21.53 -0.46 2.80
N ILE A 67 20.56 -1.36 2.62
CA ILE A 67 20.58 -2.69 3.23
C ILE A 67 20.80 -3.71 2.13
N PHE A 68 21.80 -4.59 2.30
CA PHE A 68 22.06 -5.68 1.38
C PHE A 68 21.54 -7.01 1.94
N LEU A 69 21.07 -7.86 1.02
CA LEU A 69 20.85 -9.29 1.23
C LEU A 69 21.65 -10.06 0.20
N GLU A 70 22.40 -11.08 0.63
CA GLU A 70 23.20 -11.88 -0.27
C GLU A 70 23.26 -13.35 0.15
N ASN A 71 22.98 -14.25 -0.79
CA ASN A 71 23.26 -15.69 -0.68
C ASN A 71 24.19 -16.12 -1.81
N GLN A 72 24.40 -17.42 -2.05
CA GLN A 72 25.30 -17.88 -3.12
C GLN A 72 24.83 -17.52 -4.55
N TYR A 73 23.53 -17.30 -4.76
CA TYR A 73 22.94 -17.04 -6.08
C TYR A 73 22.64 -15.57 -6.33
N LEU A 74 22.10 -14.86 -5.33
CA LEU A 74 21.52 -13.54 -5.50
C LEU A 74 22.22 -12.50 -4.61
N LYS A 75 22.28 -11.27 -5.11
CA LYS A 75 22.63 -10.07 -4.34
C LYS A 75 21.56 -9.00 -4.54
N ILE A 76 20.99 -8.50 -3.44
CA ILE A 76 19.89 -7.54 -3.44
C ILE A 76 20.32 -6.30 -2.68
N MET A 77 20.04 -5.11 -3.23
CA MET A 77 20.22 -3.82 -2.56
C MET A 77 18.86 -3.19 -2.30
N ILE A 78 18.63 -2.77 -1.07
CA ILE A 78 17.37 -2.18 -0.60
C ILE A 78 17.66 -0.75 -0.12
N LEU A 79 16.77 0.20 -0.43
CA LEU A 79 16.90 1.59 -0.02
C LEU A 79 15.72 2.00 0.90
N PRO A 80 15.85 1.85 2.24
CA PRO A 80 14.86 2.34 3.20
C PRO A 80 14.52 3.82 3.04
N GLU A 81 15.48 4.66 2.67
CA GLU A 81 15.28 6.10 2.45
C GLU A 81 14.35 6.43 1.26
N LEU A 82 14.11 5.47 0.36
CA LEU A 82 13.27 5.62 -0.83
C LEU A 82 12.17 4.55 -0.81
N GLY A 83 11.34 4.61 0.23
CA GLY A 83 10.20 3.71 0.42
C GLY A 83 10.56 2.28 0.82
N GLY A 84 11.82 1.94 1.07
CA GLY A 84 12.21 0.54 1.29
C GLY A 84 12.10 -0.29 0.01
N ARG A 85 12.35 0.34 -1.13
CA ARG A 85 12.35 -0.33 -2.43
C ARG A 85 13.54 -1.25 -2.59
N VAL A 86 13.42 -2.24 -3.48
CA VAL A 86 14.60 -2.93 -4.04
C VAL A 86 15.19 -2.01 -5.10
N GLN A 87 16.44 -1.58 -4.94
CA GLN A 87 17.14 -0.76 -5.94
C GLN A 87 17.83 -1.61 -7.01
N MET A 88 18.37 -2.76 -6.60
CA MET A 88 19.11 -3.67 -7.47
C MET A 88 18.87 -5.10 -7.03
N ALA A 89 18.69 -6.00 -8.00
CA ALA A 89 18.69 -7.43 -7.78
C ALA A 89 19.52 -8.12 -8.87
N LEU A 90 20.60 -8.79 -8.47
CA LEU A 90 21.58 -9.43 -9.34
C LEU A 90 21.54 -10.94 -9.18
N ASP A 91 21.44 -11.65 -10.29
CA ASP A 91 21.77 -13.07 -10.39
C ASP A 91 23.28 -13.21 -10.62
N LYS A 92 23.99 -13.68 -9.59
CA LYS A 92 25.45 -13.86 -9.61
C LYS A 92 25.90 -15.03 -10.47
N THR A 93 24.99 -15.93 -10.85
CA THR A 93 25.35 -17.13 -11.61
C THR A 93 25.59 -16.86 -13.09
N ASN A 94 25.10 -15.72 -13.60
CA ASN A 94 25.27 -15.29 -14.99
C ASN A 94 25.47 -13.77 -15.15
N ASP A 95 25.73 -13.05 -14.04
CA ASP A 95 25.93 -11.59 -14.03
C ASP A 95 24.77 -10.82 -14.68
N TYR A 96 23.53 -11.19 -14.30
CA TYR A 96 22.32 -10.60 -14.87
C TYR A 96 21.49 -9.88 -13.81
N HIS A 97 21.27 -8.59 -14.02
CA HIS A 97 20.31 -7.82 -13.24
C HIS A 97 18.89 -8.16 -13.65
N PHE A 98 18.29 -9.14 -12.95
CA PHE A 98 16.91 -9.56 -13.21
C PHE A 98 15.87 -8.54 -12.74
N VAL A 99 16.30 -7.50 -12.02
CA VAL A 99 15.56 -6.26 -11.81
C VAL A 99 16.41 -5.12 -12.35
N TYR A 100 15.81 -4.23 -13.14
CA TYR A 100 16.50 -3.09 -13.77
C TYR A 100 17.19 -2.23 -12.72
N TYR A 101 18.51 -2.19 -12.79
CA TYR A 101 19.34 -1.40 -11.91
C TYR A 101 19.59 -0.01 -12.51
N ASN A 102 18.80 0.98 -12.08
CA ASN A 102 19.08 2.37 -12.41
C ASN A 102 20.25 2.85 -11.53
N ARG A 103 21.38 3.19 -12.14
CA ARG A 103 22.59 3.62 -11.44
C ARG A 103 22.54 5.09 -10.99
N VAL A 104 21.44 5.79 -11.30
CA VAL A 104 21.17 7.17 -10.89
C VAL A 104 19.79 7.29 -10.23
N ILE A 105 19.68 8.11 -9.19
CA ILE A 105 18.39 8.53 -8.63
C ILE A 105 17.96 9.80 -9.37
N LYS A 106 17.12 9.64 -10.40
CA LYS A 106 16.66 10.73 -11.26
C LYS A 106 15.13 10.84 -11.25
N PRO A 107 14.57 11.65 -10.33
CA PRO A 107 13.13 11.72 -10.17
C PRO A 107 12.44 12.46 -11.32
N ALA A 108 11.19 12.08 -11.59
CA ALA A 108 10.24 12.80 -12.43
C ALA A 108 8.97 13.08 -11.64
N LEU A 109 8.18 14.07 -12.08
CA LEU A 109 6.92 14.48 -11.44
C LEU A 109 5.75 13.55 -11.83
N VAL A 110 5.92 12.25 -11.61
CA VAL A 110 4.95 11.19 -11.95
C VAL A 110 4.14 10.75 -10.72
N GLY A 111 4.76 10.72 -9.54
CA GLY A 111 4.15 10.23 -8.30
C GLY A 111 2.99 11.10 -7.82
N LEU A 112 2.19 10.57 -6.87
CA LEU A 112 1.01 11.28 -6.34
C LEU A 112 1.39 12.65 -5.75
N ALA A 113 2.47 12.67 -4.94
CA ALA A 113 3.05 13.85 -4.31
C ALA A 113 4.10 14.58 -5.18
N GLY A 114 4.28 14.16 -6.43
CA GLY A 114 5.26 14.70 -7.38
C GLY A 114 6.38 13.70 -7.66
N PRO A 115 7.46 13.64 -6.88
CA PRO A 115 8.65 12.88 -7.20
C PRO A 115 8.40 11.37 -7.25
N TRP A 116 8.91 10.74 -8.29
CA TRP A 116 8.92 9.29 -8.49
C TRP A 116 10.15 8.92 -9.34
N ILE A 117 10.68 7.70 -9.15
CA ILE A 117 11.90 7.22 -9.81
C ILE A 117 11.72 5.84 -10.43
N SER A 118 12.25 5.66 -11.64
CA SER A 118 12.23 4.38 -12.35
C SER A 118 13.22 3.37 -11.76
N GLY A 119 13.02 2.10 -12.15
CA GLY A 119 13.92 0.99 -11.82
C GLY A 119 13.58 0.27 -10.53
N GLY A 120 14.31 -0.81 -10.23
CA GLY A 120 14.11 -1.54 -8.99
C GLY A 120 12.76 -2.27 -8.89
N ILE A 121 12.34 -2.57 -7.66
CA ILE A 121 10.97 -2.99 -7.33
C ILE A 121 10.36 -1.94 -6.41
N GLU A 122 9.33 -1.25 -6.88
CA GLU A 122 8.50 -0.37 -6.03
C GLU A 122 7.34 -1.17 -5.43
N PHE A 123 7.12 -1.05 -4.11
CA PHE A 123 5.99 -1.66 -3.41
C PHE A 123 4.91 -0.61 -3.17
N ASN A 124 3.83 -0.66 -3.94
CA ASN A 124 2.81 0.36 -3.98
C ASN A 124 1.66 0.09 -3.02
N TRP A 125 1.53 0.94 -1.99
CA TRP A 125 0.49 0.91 -0.97
C TRP A 125 0.34 2.30 -0.31
N PRO A 126 -0.83 2.64 0.26
CA PRO A 126 -2.15 2.02 0.03
C PRO A 126 -2.75 2.43 -1.32
N GLN A 127 -1.95 3.10 -2.17
CA GLN A 127 -2.31 3.57 -3.50
C GLN A 127 -1.12 3.41 -4.44
N HIS A 128 -1.37 3.43 -5.75
CA HIS A 128 -0.36 3.33 -6.80
C HIS A 128 -0.33 4.64 -7.64
N HIS A 129 0.85 5.16 -8.03
CA HIS A 129 2.13 4.94 -7.33
C HIS A 129 2.03 5.41 -5.87
N ARG A 130 2.78 4.79 -4.97
CA ARG A 130 2.66 5.08 -3.53
C ARG A 130 2.92 6.57 -3.23
N PRO A 131 2.14 7.19 -2.33
CA PRO A 131 2.37 8.58 -1.93
C PRO A 131 3.76 8.81 -1.31
N SER A 132 4.24 7.81 -0.56
CA SER A 132 5.49 7.83 0.20
C SER A 132 6.71 7.31 -0.57
N THR A 133 6.68 7.24 -1.91
CA THR A 133 7.74 6.59 -2.71
C THR A 133 9.13 7.21 -2.49
N PHE A 134 9.16 8.50 -2.19
CA PHE A 134 10.37 9.29 -1.95
C PHE A 134 10.61 9.60 -0.46
N HIS A 135 9.88 8.92 0.44
CA HIS A 135 10.01 9.08 1.88
C HIS A 135 10.71 7.88 2.52
N PRO A 136 11.44 8.08 3.62
CA PRO A 136 12.03 6.99 4.36
C PRO A 136 10.96 6.12 5.04
N VAL A 137 11.25 4.82 5.14
CA VAL A 137 10.49 3.86 5.94
C VAL A 137 11.35 3.29 7.06
N ASP A 138 10.72 2.81 8.13
CA ASP A 138 11.43 2.08 9.16
C ASP A 138 11.91 0.73 8.60
N ALA A 139 13.15 0.33 8.91
CA ALA A 139 13.74 -0.90 8.39
C ALA A 139 14.54 -1.68 9.45
N GLN A 140 14.40 -3.00 9.45
CA GLN A 140 15.07 -3.91 10.38
C GLN A 140 15.51 -5.20 9.69
N ILE A 141 16.74 -5.62 10.00
CA ILE A 141 17.27 -6.93 9.62
C ILE A 141 16.88 -7.94 10.71
N VAL A 142 16.33 -9.07 10.30
CA VAL A 142 16.00 -10.22 11.16
C VAL A 142 16.70 -11.45 10.61
N GLN A 143 17.51 -12.10 11.44
CA GLN A 143 18.05 -13.42 11.14
C GLN A 143 17.04 -14.48 11.59
N ASN A 144 16.76 -15.45 10.74
CA ASN A 144 15.79 -16.51 11.03
C ASN A 144 16.51 -17.83 11.37
N ASP A 145 15.82 -18.70 12.11
CA ASP A 145 16.37 -19.97 12.61
C ASP A 145 16.75 -20.95 11.48
N ASP A 146 16.16 -20.81 10.29
CA ASP A 146 16.43 -21.63 9.11
C ASP A 146 17.65 -21.14 8.28
N GLY A 147 18.39 -20.14 8.80
CA GLY A 147 19.53 -19.53 8.12
C GLY A 147 19.16 -18.46 7.09
N SER A 148 17.86 -18.24 6.83
CA SER A 148 17.39 -17.14 5.99
C SER A 148 17.52 -15.79 6.71
N SER A 149 17.66 -14.71 5.96
CA SER A 149 17.62 -13.34 6.50
C SER A 149 16.48 -12.56 5.87
N THR A 150 15.75 -11.82 6.70
CA THR A 150 14.64 -10.96 6.28
C THR A 150 14.97 -9.50 6.57
N VAL A 151 14.81 -8.63 5.57
CA VAL A 151 14.79 -7.18 5.76
C VAL A 151 13.34 -6.73 5.75
N TRP A 152 12.82 -6.38 6.92
CA TRP A 152 11.49 -5.81 7.03
C TRP A 152 11.53 -4.30 6.84
N CYS A 153 10.61 -3.79 6.03
CA CYS A 153 10.29 -2.37 5.92
C CYS A 153 8.85 -2.13 6.38
N SER A 154 8.61 -1.02 7.09
CA SER A 154 7.29 -0.68 7.64
C SER A 154 7.01 0.82 7.60
N GLU A 155 5.75 1.17 7.38
CA GLU A 155 5.23 2.53 7.60
C GLU A 155 3.78 2.49 8.08
N ILE A 156 3.39 3.52 8.83
CA ILE A 156 1.98 3.91 8.95
C ILE A 156 1.74 4.98 7.89
N ASP A 157 0.81 4.71 6.97
CA ASP A 157 0.52 5.61 5.87
C ASP A 157 -0.18 6.86 6.39
N ARG A 158 0.20 8.02 5.84
CA ARG A 158 -0.37 9.31 6.28
C ARG A 158 -1.67 9.68 5.55
N MET A 159 -2.16 8.89 4.58
CA MET A 159 -3.44 9.21 3.94
C MET A 159 -4.62 8.71 4.76
N ALA A 160 -4.52 7.48 5.28
CA ALA A 160 -5.59 6.79 5.96
C ALA A 160 -5.24 6.34 7.38
N GLY A 161 -3.96 6.29 7.76
CA GLY A 161 -3.52 5.75 9.06
C GLY A 161 -3.46 4.22 9.09
N THR A 162 -3.51 3.55 7.94
CA THR A 162 -3.29 2.11 7.82
C THR A 162 -1.79 1.78 7.84
N LYS A 163 -1.42 0.58 8.28
CA LYS A 163 -0.02 0.15 8.38
C LYS A 163 0.31 -0.83 7.27
N GLY A 164 1.39 -0.57 6.54
CA GLY A 164 1.93 -1.45 5.51
C GLY A 164 3.31 -1.96 5.90
N MET A 165 3.54 -3.25 5.66
CA MET A 165 4.84 -3.90 5.87
C MET A 165 5.19 -4.83 4.72
N HIS A 166 6.46 -4.83 4.33
CA HIS A 166 7.02 -5.81 3.40
C HIS A 166 8.37 -6.31 3.89
N GLY A 167 8.47 -7.63 4.04
CA GLY A 167 9.66 -8.37 4.41
C GLY A 167 10.30 -8.97 3.17
N LEU A 168 11.56 -8.63 2.93
CA LEU A 168 12.37 -9.11 1.82
C LEU A 168 13.27 -10.23 2.34
N THR A 169 13.03 -11.47 1.93
CA THR A 169 13.72 -12.65 2.46
C THR A 169 14.52 -13.36 1.38
N LEU A 170 15.80 -13.60 1.66
CA LEU A 170 16.60 -14.58 0.93
C LEU A 170 16.75 -15.84 1.80
N HIS A 171 16.68 -17.00 1.15
CA HIS A 171 16.93 -18.31 1.75
C HIS A 171 18.32 -18.81 1.35
N PRO A 172 19.03 -19.60 2.18
CA PRO A 172 20.39 -20.06 1.86
C PRO A 172 20.50 -20.83 0.53
N ASP A 173 19.52 -21.68 0.23
CA ASP A 173 19.53 -22.65 -0.87
C ASP A 173 18.64 -22.26 -2.07
N LYS A 174 18.06 -21.05 -2.07
CA LYS A 174 17.09 -20.62 -3.10
C LYS A 174 17.57 -19.44 -3.94
N ALA A 175 17.34 -19.51 -5.24
CA ALA A 175 17.59 -18.44 -6.20
C ALA A 175 16.30 -17.65 -6.47
N TYR A 176 15.65 -17.16 -5.41
CA TYR A 176 14.54 -16.21 -5.50
C TYR A 176 14.55 -15.24 -4.32
N LEU A 177 13.95 -14.07 -4.52
CA LEU A 177 13.57 -13.15 -3.47
C LEU A 177 12.12 -13.41 -3.07
N GLU A 178 11.91 -13.80 -1.81
CA GLU A 178 10.56 -13.86 -1.23
C GLU A 178 10.19 -12.47 -0.68
N VAL A 179 8.97 -12.03 -0.95
CA VAL A 179 8.38 -10.80 -0.41
C VAL A 179 7.15 -11.16 0.41
N ARG A 180 7.23 -11.01 1.74
CA ARG A 180 6.12 -11.22 2.67
C ARG A 180 5.45 -9.89 3.00
N VAL A 181 4.17 -9.76 2.72
CA VAL A 181 3.43 -8.51 2.88
C VAL A 181 2.44 -8.62 4.02
N ARG A 182 2.28 -7.56 4.81
CA ARG A 182 1.22 -7.42 5.82
C ARG A 182 0.61 -6.03 5.78
N LEU A 183 -0.71 -5.99 5.68
CA LEU A 183 -1.51 -4.79 5.49
C LEU A 183 -2.54 -4.74 6.62
N PHE A 184 -2.44 -3.76 7.52
CA PHE A 184 -3.24 -3.70 8.75
C PHE A 184 -4.05 -2.39 8.83
N ASN A 185 -5.35 -2.51 9.07
CA ASN A 185 -6.20 -1.34 9.30
C ASN A 185 -6.24 -0.99 10.80
N ARG A 186 -5.46 0.02 11.19
CA ARG A 186 -5.44 0.57 12.56
C ARG A 186 -6.66 1.41 12.90
N THR A 187 -7.46 1.79 11.89
CA THR A 187 -8.57 2.74 12.06
C THR A 187 -9.86 2.03 12.45
N SER A 188 -10.80 2.78 13.02
CA SER A 188 -12.11 2.24 13.42
C SER A 188 -13.12 2.16 12.27
N LEU A 189 -12.72 2.47 11.03
CA LEU A 189 -13.59 2.40 9.85
C LEU A 189 -12.97 1.55 8.75
N PRO A 190 -13.78 0.91 7.88
CA PRO A 190 -13.25 0.26 6.69
C PRO A 190 -12.46 1.23 5.82
N GLN A 191 -11.28 0.79 5.38
CA GLN A 191 -10.40 1.54 4.47
C GLN A 191 -10.27 0.79 3.14
N THR A 192 -10.15 1.56 2.06
CA THR A 192 -9.81 1.00 0.76
C THR A 192 -8.31 0.99 0.58
N PHE A 193 -7.79 -0.03 -0.08
CA PHE A 193 -6.37 -0.14 -0.38
C PHE A 193 -6.10 -0.73 -1.75
N LEU A 194 -4.90 -0.49 -2.25
CA LEU A 194 -4.37 -1.13 -3.43
C LEU A 194 -2.95 -1.62 -3.13
N TRP A 195 -2.63 -2.84 -3.56
CA TRP A 195 -1.28 -3.39 -3.52
C TRP A 195 -0.80 -3.77 -4.91
N TRP A 196 0.34 -3.21 -5.33
CA TRP A 196 1.09 -3.67 -6.50
C TRP A 196 2.59 -3.66 -6.22
N ALA A 197 3.25 -4.79 -6.46
CA ALA A 197 4.71 -4.81 -6.59
C ALA A 197 5.08 -4.53 -8.05
N ASN A 198 5.95 -3.55 -8.28
CA ASN A 198 6.31 -3.08 -9.61
C ASN A 198 7.81 -3.32 -9.88
N PRO A 199 8.22 -4.55 -10.20
CA PRO A 199 9.55 -4.79 -10.71
C PRO A 199 9.72 -4.16 -12.10
N ALA A 200 10.72 -3.31 -12.25
CA ALA A 200 11.22 -2.89 -13.54
C ALA A 200 12.22 -3.92 -14.07
N VAL A 201 12.21 -4.17 -15.36
CA VAL A 201 13.15 -5.04 -16.07
C VAL A 201 13.69 -4.31 -17.29
N GLN A 202 14.96 -4.56 -17.64
CA GLN A 202 15.58 -3.88 -18.78
C GLN A 202 14.85 -4.24 -20.07
N ALA A 203 14.61 -3.22 -20.90
CA ALA A 203 13.99 -3.36 -22.20
C ALA A 203 15.01 -3.10 -23.30
N ASN A 204 14.87 -3.84 -24.41
CA ASN A 204 15.64 -3.71 -25.63
C ASN A 204 14.85 -4.42 -26.75
N ASP A 205 15.39 -4.44 -27.98
CA ASP A 205 14.70 -5.06 -29.12
C ASP A 205 14.50 -6.59 -28.99
N ASP A 206 15.27 -7.22 -28.11
CA ASP A 206 15.20 -8.65 -27.78
C ASP A 206 14.29 -8.95 -26.58
N HIS A 207 13.69 -7.94 -25.96
CA HIS A 207 12.80 -8.11 -24.81
C HIS A 207 11.42 -8.64 -25.23
N GLN A 208 10.92 -9.61 -24.45
CA GLN A 208 9.57 -10.15 -24.58
C GLN A 208 8.89 -10.35 -23.22
N SER A 209 7.64 -9.92 -23.10
CA SER A 209 6.76 -10.23 -21.98
C SER A 209 6.36 -11.69 -22.00
N VAL A 210 6.37 -12.33 -20.83
CA VAL A 210 5.98 -13.72 -20.66
C VAL A 210 4.72 -13.77 -19.80
N PHE A 211 3.56 -13.69 -20.45
CA PHE A 211 2.29 -13.97 -19.79
C PHE A 211 1.98 -15.47 -19.88
N PRO A 212 1.20 -16.01 -18.92
CA PRO A 212 0.74 -17.38 -18.98
C PRO A 212 0.04 -17.75 -20.30
N PRO A 213 0.12 -19.03 -20.70
CA PRO A 213 -0.40 -19.47 -22.00
C PRO A 213 -1.92 -19.35 -22.16
N ASP A 214 -2.66 -19.20 -21.07
CA ASP A 214 -4.12 -18.99 -21.06
C ASP A 214 -4.54 -17.52 -21.13
N VAL A 215 -3.59 -16.57 -21.13
CA VAL A 215 -3.86 -15.15 -21.34
C VAL A 215 -4.08 -14.88 -22.83
N THR A 216 -5.34 -14.79 -23.23
CA THR A 216 -5.77 -14.53 -24.62
C THR A 216 -6.20 -13.08 -24.87
N ALA A 217 -6.39 -12.30 -23.80
CA ALA A 217 -6.79 -10.91 -23.87
C ALA A 217 -6.13 -10.07 -22.77
N VAL A 218 -5.86 -8.81 -23.10
CA VAL A 218 -5.32 -7.79 -22.21
C VAL A 218 -6.20 -6.54 -22.22
N MET A 219 -6.17 -5.81 -21.10
CA MET A 219 -6.98 -4.63 -20.84
C MET A 219 -6.12 -3.43 -20.49
N ASP A 220 -6.65 -2.22 -20.71
CA ASP A 220 -6.05 -0.98 -20.22
C ASP A 220 -6.48 -0.65 -18.78
N HIS A 221 -6.06 0.53 -18.30
CA HIS A 221 -6.46 1.06 -17.00
C HIS A 221 -7.97 1.23 -16.90
N GLY A 222 -8.58 0.61 -15.89
CA GLY A 222 -10.02 0.66 -15.64
C GLY A 222 -10.83 -0.12 -16.67
N LYS A 223 -10.22 -1.06 -17.40
CA LYS A 223 -10.89 -1.95 -18.38
C LYS A 223 -11.63 -1.16 -19.48
N ARG A 224 -11.13 0.01 -19.88
CA ARG A 224 -11.77 0.91 -20.86
C ARG A 224 -11.54 0.46 -22.32
N ASP A 225 -10.39 -0.15 -22.58
CA ASP A 225 -10.00 -0.68 -23.88
C ASP A 225 -9.44 -2.10 -23.74
N VAL A 226 -9.61 -2.91 -24.77
CA VAL A 226 -9.33 -4.37 -24.76
C VAL A 226 -8.65 -4.80 -26.05
N SER A 227 -7.69 -5.72 -25.95
CA SER A 227 -7.01 -6.32 -27.11
C SER A 227 -6.82 -7.81 -26.93
N LYS A 228 -6.75 -8.54 -28.05
CA LYS A 228 -6.20 -9.91 -28.07
C LYS A 228 -4.71 -9.89 -27.70
N PHE A 229 -4.24 -10.96 -27.09
CA PHE A 229 -2.86 -11.16 -26.69
C PHE A 229 -2.42 -12.60 -27.03
N PRO A 230 -1.14 -12.83 -27.42
CA PRO A 230 -0.10 -11.84 -27.68
C PRO A 230 -0.24 -11.14 -29.04
N ILE A 231 -1.06 -11.67 -29.95
CA ILE A 231 -1.25 -11.09 -31.29
C ILE A 231 -2.45 -10.14 -31.30
N ALA A 232 -2.18 -8.84 -31.34
CA ALA A 232 -3.20 -7.81 -31.53
C ALA A 232 -3.56 -7.70 -33.02
N THR A 233 -4.83 -7.53 -33.34
CA THR A 233 -5.38 -7.56 -34.72
C THR A 233 -6.22 -6.32 -35.06
N GLY A 234 -6.22 -5.31 -34.19
CA GLY A 234 -7.01 -4.09 -34.34
C GLY A 234 -6.37 -2.90 -33.65
N THR A 235 -7.16 -1.89 -33.34
CA THR A 235 -6.66 -0.69 -32.65
C THR A 235 -6.59 -0.90 -31.14
N TYR A 236 -5.45 -0.61 -30.54
CA TYR A 236 -5.27 -0.56 -29.09
C TYR A 236 -4.36 0.61 -28.75
N TYR A 237 -4.72 1.44 -27.76
CA TYR A 237 -3.97 2.68 -27.44
C TYR A 237 -3.77 3.61 -28.65
N LYS A 238 -4.78 3.67 -29.54
CA LYS A 238 -4.78 4.47 -30.78
C LYS A 238 -3.73 4.04 -31.82
N VAL A 239 -3.14 2.86 -31.68
CA VAL A 239 -2.23 2.25 -32.66
C VAL A 239 -2.95 1.10 -33.35
N ASP A 240 -2.88 1.03 -34.67
CA ASP A 240 -3.41 -0.08 -35.46
C ASP A 240 -2.38 -1.21 -35.56
N TYR A 241 -2.74 -2.39 -35.02
CA TYR A 241 -1.90 -3.59 -35.03
C TYR A 241 -2.32 -4.62 -36.11
N SER A 242 -3.16 -4.22 -37.07
CA SER A 242 -3.61 -5.07 -38.18
C SER A 242 -2.46 -5.44 -39.15
N PRO A 243 -2.51 -6.62 -39.81
CA PRO A 243 -3.48 -7.70 -39.64
C PRO A 243 -3.20 -8.60 -38.42
N GLY A 244 -2.10 -8.37 -37.71
CA GLY A 244 -1.64 -9.18 -36.59
C GLY A 244 -0.23 -8.78 -36.17
N THR A 245 -0.06 -8.21 -34.97
CA THR A 245 1.25 -7.83 -34.42
C THR A 245 1.44 -8.43 -33.03
N ASP A 246 2.61 -9.02 -32.79
CA ASP A 246 2.99 -9.55 -31.48
C ASP A 246 3.31 -8.41 -30.51
N ILE A 247 2.33 -8.05 -29.68
CA ILE A 247 2.43 -7.00 -28.66
C ILE A 247 3.04 -7.51 -27.34
N SER A 248 3.56 -8.75 -27.31
CA SER A 248 4.45 -9.18 -26.22
C SER A 248 5.90 -8.72 -26.43
N ARG A 249 6.26 -8.28 -27.64
CA ARG A 249 7.62 -7.83 -27.98
C ARG A 249 7.76 -6.31 -27.80
N TYR A 250 8.73 -5.87 -27.01
CA TYR A 250 8.97 -4.43 -26.74
C TYR A 250 9.12 -3.60 -28.02
N ARG A 251 9.90 -4.11 -28.99
CA ARG A 251 10.15 -3.44 -30.28
C ARG A 251 8.88 -3.12 -31.10
N ASN A 252 7.77 -3.82 -30.82
CA ASN A 252 6.51 -3.66 -31.55
C ASN A 252 5.55 -2.67 -30.88
N ILE A 253 5.93 -2.05 -29.74
CA ILE A 253 5.04 -1.18 -28.96
C ILE A 253 5.53 0.27 -29.07
N PRO A 254 5.02 1.09 -30.01
CA PRO A 254 5.60 2.40 -30.29
C PRO A 254 5.20 3.51 -29.29
N VAL A 255 4.16 3.29 -28.48
CA VAL A 255 3.56 4.31 -27.60
C VAL A 255 3.43 3.80 -26.15
N PRO A 256 3.26 4.69 -25.15
CA PRO A 256 3.01 4.29 -23.79
C PRO A 256 1.78 3.39 -23.70
N THR A 257 1.96 2.17 -23.21
CA THR A 257 0.93 1.13 -23.29
C THR A 257 0.92 0.29 -22.02
N SER A 258 -0.29 -0.01 -21.56
CA SER A 258 -0.57 -0.91 -20.44
C SER A 258 -1.17 -2.20 -20.95
N PHE A 259 -0.77 -3.33 -20.36
CA PHE A 259 -1.36 -4.63 -20.62
C PHE A 259 -1.67 -5.31 -19.29
N MET A 260 -2.93 -5.29 -18.86
CA MET A 260 -3.40 -6.09 -17.72
C MET A 260 -4.00 -7.40 -18.25
N ALA A 261 -3.56 -8.54 -17.76
CA ALA A 261 -4.16 -9.83 -18.13
C ALA A 261 -5.66 -9.83 -17.75
N TYR A 262 -6.51 -10.34 -18.64
CA TYR A 262 -7.94 -10.50 -18.34
C TYR A 262 -8.19 -11.56 -17.28
N ARG A 263 -7.63 -12.75 -17.45
CA ARG A 263 -7.70 -13.87 -16.53
C ARG A 263 -6.52 -14.80 -16.76
N SER A 264 -6.17 -15.56 -15.73
CA SER A 264 -5.18 -16.63 -15.81
C SER A 264 -5.30 -17.52 -14.58
N ASP A 265 -5.37 -18.83 -14.79
CA ASP A 265 -5.34 -19.85 -13.74
C ASP A 265 -3.90 -20.23 -13.33
N TYR A 266 -2.91 -19.66 -14.03
CA TYR A 266 -1.50 -19.80 -13.68
C TYR A 266 -1.04 -18.78 -12.63
N ASP A 267 -0.08 -19.21 -11.82
CA ASP A 267 0.51 -18.47 -10.70
C ASP A 267 1.70 -17.58 -11.09
N PHE A 268 1.99 -17.38 -12.39
CA PHE A 268 3.20 -16.67 -12.81
C PHE A 268 2.98 -15.57 -13.84
N VAL A 269 3.93 -14.64 -13.93
CA VAL A 269 4.13 -13.70 -15.04
C VAL A 269 5.61 -13.35 -15.12
N GLY A 270 6.15 -12.98 -16.27
CA GLY A 270 7.56 -12.66 -16.39
C GLY A 270 7.95 -11.84 -17.61
N SER A 271 9.25 -11.76 -17.81
CA SER A 271 9.89 -11.23 -19.02
C SER A 271 11.05 -12.12 -19.43
N TYR A 272 11.45 -12.02 -20.69
CA TYR A 272 12.62 -12.69 -21.22
C TYR A 272 13.38 -11.75 -22.15
N ASP A 273 14.68 -11.62 -21.92
CA ASP A 273 15.61 -11.02 -22.86
C ASP A 273 16.23 -12.15 -23.70
N HIS A 274 15.88 -12.20 -24.98
CA HIS A 274 16.37 -13.24 -25.90
C HIS A 274 17.88 -13.12 -26.17
N GLY A 275 18.44 -11.90 -26.13
CA GLY A 275 19.86 -11.66 -26.35
C GLY A 275 20.72 -12.06 -25.15
N ARG A 276 20.21 -11.88 -23.92
CA ARG A 276 20.84 -12.35 -22.68
C ARG A 276 20.48 -13.78 -22.30
N GLN A 277 19.47 -14.34 -22.94
CA GLN A 277 18.85 -15.62 -22.61
C GLN A 277 18.44 -15.74 -21.13
N ALA A 278 18.00 -14.64 -20.53
CA ALA A 278 17.66 -14.54 -19.11
C ALA A 278 16.47 -13.61 -18.89
N GLY A 279 15.85 -13.68 -17.72
CA GLY A 279 14.73 -12.80 -17.39
C GLY A 279 14.28 -12.90 -15.94
N LEU A 280 13.14 -12.27 -15.66
CA LEU A 280 12.46 -12.28 -14.36
C LEU A 280 11.17 -13.08 -14.46
N LEU A 281 10.91 -13.90 -13.44
CA LEU A 281 9.59 -14.44 -13.14
C LEU A 281 9.09 -13.89 -11.81
N HIS A 282 7.82 -13.50 -11.79
CA HIS A 282 7.01 -13.39 -10.60
C HIS A 282 6.19 -14.68 -10.45
N VAL A 283 6.13 -15.21 -9.23
CA VAL A 283 5.23 -16.32 -8.86
C VAL A 283 4.47 -15.97 -7.58
N ALA A 284 3.16 -16.18 -7.58
CA ALA A 284 2.28 -16.12 -6.42
C ALA A 284 0.94 -16.78 -6.74
N SER A 285 0.22 -17.27 -5.71
CA SER A 285 -1.12 -17.84 -5.91
C SER A 285 -2.04 -16.82 -6.60
N HIS A 286 -2.60 -17.18 -7.75
CA HIS A 286 -3.53 -16.33 -8.50
C HIS A 286 -4.84 -16.06 -7.74
N HIS A 287 -5.18 -16.84 -6.72
CA HIS A 287 -6.33 -16.56 -5.84
C HIS A 287 -6.09 -15.36 -4.92
N ILE A 288 -4.83 -15.00 -4.66
CA ILE A 288 -4.45 -13.86 -3.82
C ILE A 288 -3.84 -12.74 -4.65
N ALA A 289 -2.99 -13.07 -5.63
CA ALA A 289 -2.32 -12.15 -6.52
C ALA A 289 -2.71 -12.39 -8.00
N PRO A 290 -3.98 -12.14 -8.38
CA PRO A 290 -4.45 -12.36 -9.75
C PRO A 290 -3.87 -11.34 -10.74
N GLY A 291 -3.55 -10.13 -10.28
CA GLY A 291 -3.13 -9.02 -11.13
C GLY A 291 -1.77 -9.27 -11.79
N LYS A 292 -1.78 -9.39 -13.12
CA LYS A 292 -0.59 -9.53 -13.97
C LYS A 292 -0.59 -8.39 -14.98
N LYS A 293 0.36 -7.47 -14.86
CA LYS A 293 0.40 -6.27 -15.70
C LYS A 293 1.79 -6.02 -16.27
N GLN A 294 1.82 -5.55 -17.50
CA GLN A 294 2.98 -4.87 -18.06
C GLN A 294 2.67 -3.40 -18.34
N TRP A 295 3.62 -2.52 -18.05
CA TRP A 295 3.63 -1.14 -18.52
C TRP A 295 4.94 -0.81 -19.25
N THR A 296 4.86 -0.02 -20.31
CA THR A 296 6.03 0.53 -21.00
C THR A 296 5.74 1.92 -21.54
N TRP A 297 6.77 2.77 -21.64
CA TRP A 297 6.72 4.04 -22.37
C TRP A 297 6.71 3.85 -23.91
N GLY A 298 7.00 2.64 -24.37
CA GLY A 298 7.09 2.26 -25.78
C GLY A 298 8.44 2.58 -26.42
N CYS A 299 8.75 1.95 -27.54
CA CYS A 299 10.01 2.09 -28.28
C CYS A 299 10.05 3.32 -29.20
N GLY A 300 8.95 4.08 -29.30
CA GLY A 300 8.86 5.28 -30.14
C GLY A 300 9.59 6.50 -29.57
N GLU A 301 9.47 7.63 -30.27
CA GLU A 301 10.15 8.88 -29.89
C GLU A 301 9.77 9.38 -28.49
N PHE A 302 8.47 9.28 -28.14
CA PHE A 302 7.97 9.69 -26.83
C PHE A 302 8.57 8.84 -25.70
N GLY A 303 8.65 7.51 -25.88
CA GLY A 303 9.24 6.63 -24.87
C GLY A 303 10.73 6.87 -24.70
N ARG A 304 11.46 7.03 -25.81
CA ARG A 304 12.88 7.43 -25.77
C ARG A 304 13.12 8.77 -25.07
N ALA A 305 12.17 9.71 -25.13
CA ALA A 305 12.25 10.95 -24.38
C ALA A 305 12.10 10.74 -22.87
N TRP A 306 11.18 9.85 -22.46
CA TRP A 306 11.02 9.44 -21.07
C TRP A 306 12.23 8.69 -20.53
N ASP A 307 12.86 7.82 -21.32
CA ASP A 307 14.07 7.11 -20.91
C ASP A 307 15.18 8.10 -20.51
N ARG A 308 15.42 9.13 -21.34
CA ARG A 308 16.39 10.21 -21.05
C ARG A 308 16.02 11.03 -19.81
N GLN A 309 14.73 11.12 -19.49
CA GLN A 309 14.25 11.84 -18.31
C GLN A 309 14.44 11.04 -17.02
N LEU A 310 14.42 9.71 -17.09
CA LEU A 310 14.37 8.81 -15.93
C LEU A 310 15.70 8.13 -15.61
N THR A 311 16.63 8.08 -16.57
CA THR A 311 18.01 7.63 -16.34
C THR A 311 18.99 8.49 -17.14
N ASP A 312 20.28 8.30 -16.90
CA ASP A 312 21.35 8.90 -17.69
C ASP A 312 21.86 7.92 -18.77
N GLU A 313 22.13 6.66 -18.40
CA GLU A 313 22.86 5.70 -19.25
C GLU A 313 22.28 4.27 -19.28
N ASP A 314 21.29 3.94 -18.43
CA ASP A 314 20.83 2.54 -18.26
C ASP A 314 19.81 2.08 -19.33
N GLY A 315 19.35 3.01 -20.17
CA GLY A 315 18.44 2.72 -21.28
C GLY A 315 16.99 2.43 -20.85
N PRO A 316 16.16 1.89 -21.76
CA PRO A 316 14.75 1.68 -21.51
C PRO A 316 14.47 0.51 -20.55
N TYR A 317 13.27 0.52 -20.00
CA TYR A 317 12.74 -0.53 -19.13
C TYR A 317 11.25 -0.78 -19.41
N VAL A 318 10.75 -1.92 -18.96
CA VAL A 318 9.31 -2.16 -18.78
C VAL A 318 9.04 -2.51 -17.32
N GLU A 319 7.80 -2.31 -16.87
CA GLU A 319 7.36 -2.65 -15.51
C GLU A 319 6.44 -3.87 -15.56
N LEU A 320 6.79 -4.93 -14.83
CA LEU A 320 5.99 -6.15 -14.70
C LEU A 320 5.22 -6.14 -13.37
N MET A 321 4.14 -5.39 -13.31
CA MET A 321 3.43 -5.15 -12.05
C MET A 321 2.59 -6.37 -11.64
N CYS A 322 2.62 -6.67 -10.34
CA CYS A 322 1.99 -7.85 -9.74
C CYS A 322 1.05 -7.44 -8.60
N GLY A 323 -0.27 -7.56 -8.82
CA GLY A 323 -1.31 -7.02 -7.95
C GLY A 323 -1.92 -8.07 -7.02
N ALA A 324 -2.15 -7.71 -5.75
CA ALA A 324 -2.79 -8.57 -4.75
C ALA A 324 -4.17 -8.05 -4.33
N PHE A 325 -5.15 -8.96 -4.27
CA PHE A 325 -6.57 -8.66 -4.10
C PHE A 325 -7.14 -7.69 -5.16
N THR A 326 -6.54 -7.71 -6.36
CA THR A 326 -6.89 -6.83 -7.47
C THR A 326 -6.37 -7.41 -8.79
N ASP A 327 -7.16 -7.31 -9.86
CA ASP A 327 -6.77 -7.75 -11.21
C ASP A 327 -6.43 -6.57 -12.15
N ASN A 328 -6.77 -5.32 -11.78
CA ASN A 328 -6.64 -4.15 -12.63
C ASN A 328 -6.29 -2.88 -11.83
N GLN A 329 -6.06 -1.77 -12.52
CA GLN A 329 -5.81 -0.46 -11.94
C GLN A 329 -6.70 0.61 -12.59
N PRO A 330 -7.51 1.36 -11.82
CA PRO A 330 -7.75 1.18 -10.39
C PRO A 330 -8.72 0.01 -10.15
N ASP A 331 -8.49 -0.76 -9.10
CA ASP A 331 -9.44 -1.75 -8.56
C ASP A 331 -9.04 -2.02 -7.10
N PHE A 332 -9.44 -1.13 -6.20
CA PHE A 332 -9.05 -1.21 -4.78
C PHE A 332 -9.84 -2.31 -4.07
N SER A 333 -9.25 -2.88 -3.02
CA SER A 333 -9.90 -3.79 -2.10
C SER A 333 -10.21 -3.13 -0.75
N TRP A 334 -11.01 -3.80 0.07
CA TRP A 334 -11.38 -3.33 1.41
C TRP A 334 -10.55 -4.01 2.51
N LEU A 335 -10.29 -3.26 3.58
CA LEU A 335 -9.70 -3.72 4.84
C LEU A 335 -10.58 -3.27 6.00
N ALA A 336 -11.18 -4.20 6.74
CA ALA A 336 -12.07 -3.95 7.87
C ALA A 336 -11.29 -3.43 9.10
N PRO A 337 -11.94 -2.78 10.08
CA PRO A 337 -11.28 -2.30 11.30
C PRO A 337 -10.54 -3.43 12.04
N GLY A 338 -9.25 -3.25 12.29
CA GLY A 338 -8.40 -4.26 12.93
C GLY A 338 -8.04 -5.45 12.04
N GLU A 339 -8.48 -5.52 10.78
CA GLU A 339 -8.12 -6.61 9.88
C GLU A 339 -6.64 -6.52 9.45
N GLU A 340 -5.96 -7.67 9.40
CA GLU A 340 -4.68 -7.84 8.73
C GLU A 340 -4.85 -8.75 7.51
N LYS A 341 -4.43 -8.29 6.33
CA LYS A 341 -4.22 -9.14 5.15
C LYS A 341 -2.74 -9.43 4.97
N SER A 342 -2.39 -10.72 4.83
CA SER A 342 -1.01 -11.16 4.64
C SER A 342 -0.87 -12.11 3.46
N PHE A 343 0.19 -11.96 2.67
CA PHE A 343 0.46 -12.80 1.50
C PHE A 343 1.95 -12.77 1.13
N SER A 344 2.35 -13.71 0.25
CA SER A 344 3.72 -13.79 -0.27
C SER A 344 3.75 -13.65 -1.79
N GLN A 345 4.81 -13.01 -2.30
CA GLN A 345 5.16 -12.96 -3.71
C GLN A 345 6.62 -13.37 -3.87
N TYR A 346 6.96 -14.02 -4.99
CA TYR A 346 8.32 -14.47 -5.26
C TYR A 346 8.82 -13.83 -6.56
N PHE A 347 10.00 -13.22 -6.53
CA PHE A 347 10.68 -12.67 -7.70
C PHE A 347 11.97 -13.46 -7.93
N MET A 348 12.08 -14.13 -9.07
CA MET A 348 13.18 -15.06 -9.35
C MET A 348 13.79 -14.82 -10.73
N PRO A 349 15.12 -14.78 -10.85
CA PRO A 349 15.75 -14.88 -12.16
C PRO A 349 15.55 -16.27 -12.75
N TYR A 350 15.53 -16.34 -14.08
CA TYR A 350 15.62 -17.59 -14.81
C TYR A 350 16.43 -17.41 -16.09
N LYS A 351 16.92 -18.51 -16.66
CA LYS A 351 17.75 -18.49 -17.86
C LYS A 351 17.50 -19.66 -18.78
N GLY A 352 17.72 -19.45 -20.07
CA GLY A 352 17.67 -20.44 -21.15
C GLY A 352 16.31 -21.07 -21.46
N VAL A 353 15.31 -21.01 -20.57
CA VAL A 353 13.99 -21.64 -20.79
C VAL A 353 13.22 -21.01 -21.95
N GLY A 354 13.43 -19.72 -22.23
CA GLY A 354 12.65 -18.99 -23.23
C GLY A 354 11.25 -18.67 -22.72
N LEU A 355 10.24 -18.85 -23.58
CA LEU A 355 8.85 -18.61 -23.22
C LEU A 355 8.33 -19.71 -22.28
N VAL A 356 8.25 -19.37 -21.00
CA VAL A 356 7.76 -20.24 -19.93
C VAL A 356 6.29 -20.61 -20.16
N LYS A 357 5.98 -21.90 -20.00
CA LYS A 357 4.62 -22.44 -20.06
C LYS A 357 4.00 -22.62 -18.69
N ASN A 358 4.82 -22.93 -17.68
CA ASN A 358 4.44 -22.87 -16.27
C ASN A 358 5.66 -22.60 -15.38
N ALA A 359 5.46 -21.93 -14.25
CA ALA A 359 6.45 -21.75 -13.21
C ALA A 359 5.84 -21.90 -11.82
N THR A 360 6.61 -22.52 -10.92
CA THR A 360 6.38 -22.55 -9.48
C THR A 360 7.58 -21.90 -8.79
N VAL A 361 7.55 -21.83 -7.46
CA VAL A 361 8.73 -21.40 -6.68
C VAL A 361 9.91 -22.35 -6.80
N ASP A 362 9.69 -23.60 -7.23
CA ASP A 362 10.73 -24.63 -7.34
C ASP A 362 11.37 -24.67 -8.74
N ALA A 363 10.57 -24.55 -9.81
CA ALA A 363 11.04 -24.69 -11.18
C ALA A 363 10.15 -24.01 -12.23
N ALA A 364 10.74 -23.69 -13.38
CA ALA A 364 10.07 -23.22 -14.58
C ALA A 364 10.25 -24.22 -15.72
N VAL A 365 9.20 -24.42 -16.52
CA VAL A 365 9.21 -25.29 -17.70
C VAL A 365 8.79 -24.54 -18.96
N GLY A 366 9.60 -24.66 -20.00
CA GLY A 366 9.31 -24.26 -21.37
C GLY A 366 9.04 -25.50 -22.21
N LEU A 367 8.10 -25.39 -23.15
CA LEU A 367 7.77 -26.45 -24.08
C LEU A 367 7.46 -25.86 -25.45
N GLU A 368 8.24 -26.27 -26.43
CA GLU A 368 8.13 -25.84 -27.82
C GLU A 368 8.01 -27.06 -28.72
N ARG A 369 7.32 -26.88 -29.86
CA ARG A 369 7.25 -27.89 -30.91
C ARG A 369 7.54 -27.22 -32.25
N ALA A 370 8.62 -27.65 -32.90
CA ALA A 370 9.03 -27.19 -34.22
C ALA A 370 9.00 -28.39 -35.17
N GLY A 371 7.98 -28.44 -36.03
CA GLY A 371 7.73 -29.60 -36.90
C GLY A 371 7.59 -30.89 -36.11
N ASP A 372 8.49 -31.84 -36.37
CA ASP A 372 8.54 -33.16 -35.74
C ASP A 372 9.38 -33.22 -34.46
N ILE A 373 9.81 -32.08 -33.91
CA ILE A 373 10.65 -32.04 -32.71
C ILE A 373 9.91 -31.30 -31.60
N ALA A 374 9.76 -31.97 -30.46
CA ALA A 374 9.33 -31.35 -29.21
C ALA A 374 10.56 -31.09 -28.34
N THR A 375 10.71 -29.86 -27.87
CA THR A 375 11.81 -29.43 -27.00
C THR A 375 11.25 -28.97 -25.66
N VAL A 376 11.72 -29.58 -24.58
CA VAL A 376 11.39 -29.21 -23.20
C VAL A 376 12.62 -28.61 -22.53
N ARG A 377 12.45 -27.44 -21.93
CA ARG A 377 13.49 -26.73 -21.18
C ARG A 377 13.07 -26.57 -19.74
N VAL A 378 13.98 -26.83 -18.81
CA VAL A 378 13.71 -26.76 -17.38
C VAL A 378 14.80 -25.96 -16.67
N TYR A 379 14.37 -25.06 -15.79
CA TYR A 379 15.22 -24.32 -14.88
C TYR A 379 14.69 -24.48 -13.45
N ALA A 380 15.58 -24.62 -12.48
CA ALA A 380 15.21 -24.80 -11.07
C ALA A 380 15.81 -23.69 -10.19
N THR A 381 15.09 -23.31 -9.14
CA THR A 381 15.49 -22.28 -8.19
C THR A 381 16.32 -22.82 -7.03
N ALA A 382 16.51 -24.14 -6.95
CA ALA A 382 17.34 -24.82 -5.97
C ALA A 382 18.04 -26.02 -6.62
N ILE A 383 18.95 -26.67 -5.89
CA ILE A 383 19.58 -27.91 -6.33
C ILE A 383 18.60 -29.07 -6.12
N PHE A 384 18.27 -29.77 -7.21
CA PHE A 384 17.50 -31.01 -7.18
C PHE A 384 18.31 -32.10 -7.88
N LEU A 385 18.93 -32.98 -7.09
CA LEU A 385 19.69 -34.11 -7.60
C LEU A 385 18.73 -35.20 -8.09
N GLN A 386 19.09 -35.85 -9.20
CA GLN A 386 18.32 -36.98 -9.76
C GLN A 386 16.83 -36.68 -9.97
N ALA A 387 16.49 -35.42 -10.29
CA ALA A 387 15.15 -35.01 -10.62
C ALA A 387 14.68 -35.75 -11.88
N ARG A 388 13.42 -36.18 -11.88
CA ARG A 388 12.83 -36.93 -12.99
C ARG A 388 12.06 -35.97 -13.89
N LEU A 389 12.48 -35.87 -15.14
CA LEU A 389 11.79 -35.13 -16.19
C LEU A 389 11.01 -36.10 -17.07
N VAL A 390 9.74 -35.80 -17.31
CA VAL A 390 8.89 -36.62 -18.18
C VAL A 390 8.17 -35.75 -19.20
N LEU A 391 8.17 -36.19 -20.47
CA LEU A 391 7.39 -35.61 -21.55
C LEU A 391 6.48 -36.69 -22.15
N HIS A 392 5.17 -36.47 -22.11
CA HIS A 392 4.17 -37.36 -22.68
C HIS A 392 3.42 -36.72 -23.83
N ARG A 393 2.96 -37.56 -24.76
CA ARG A 393 1.96 -37.24 -25.78
C ARG A 393 0.82 -38.23 -25.68
N GLY A 394 -0.32 -37.82 -25.13
CA GLY A 394 -1.37 -38.75 -24.74
C GLY A 394 -0.82 -39.82 -23.78
N SER A 395 -0.97 -41.10 -24.13
CA SER A 395 -0.42 -42.22 -23.36
C SER A 395 1.04 -42.58 -23.70
N THR A 396 1.64 -41.95 -24.73
CA THR A 396 3.01 -42.24 -25.16
C THR A 396 4.03 -41.40 -24.39
N THR A 397 5.02 -42.03 -23.77
CA THR A 397 6.18 -41.36 -23.18
C THR A 397 7.22 -41.08 -24.25
N LEU A 398 7.60 -39.81 -24.41
CA LEU A 398 8.63 -39.36 -25.35
C LEU A 398 9.98 -39.16 -24.66
N ILE A 399 9.97 -38.69 -23.41
CA ILE A 399 11.15 -38.47 -22.57
C ILE A 399 10.82 -38.94 -21.15
N ASP A 400 11.74 -39.67 -20.51
CA ASP A 400 11.71 -40.03 -19.10
C ASP A 400 13.16 -40.12 -18.60
N GLU A 401 13.69 -39.01 -18.11
CA GLU A 401 15.12 -38.84 -17.83
C GLU A 401 15.35 -38.43 -16.38
N ARG A 402 16.49 -38.86 -15.82
CA ARG A 402 16.98 -38.37 -14.53
C ARG A 402 18.09 -37.37 -14.75
N VAL A 403 17.95 -36.19 -14.14
CA VAL A 403 18.89 -35.08 -14.32
C VAL A 403 19.06 -34.28 -13.04
N ASP A 404 20.27 -33.79 -12.81
CA ASP A 404 20.51 -32.81 -11.76
C ASP A 404 20.15 -31.41 -12.25
N LEU A 405 19.25 -30.76 -11.52
CA LEU A 405 18.83 -29.37 -11.77
C LEU A 405 19.48 -28.44 -10.74
N SER A 406 19.83 -27.22 -11.16
CA SER A 406 20.36 -26.19 -10.26
C SER A 406 20.15 -24.77 -10.81
N PRO A 407 20.27 -23.72 -9.97
CA PRO A 407 20.19 -22.33 -10.43
C PRO A 407 21.29 -21.90 -11.40
N TRP A 408 22.37 -22.69 -11.52
CA TRP A 408 23.53 -22.36 -12.36
C TRP A 408 23.28 -22.59 -13.85
N ALA A 409 22.39 -23.52 -14.21
CA ALA A 409 22.15 -23.84 -15.60
C ALA A 409 20.78 -24.49 -15.80
N TYR A 410 20.12 -24.13 -16.89
CA TYR A 410 18.95 -24.85 -17.37
C TYR A 410 19.35 -26.21 -17.99
N ARG A 411 18.34 -27.02 -18.27
CA ARG A 411 18.47 -28.27 -19.04
C ARG A 411 17.50 -28.25 -20.20
N GLU A 412 17.93 -28.82 -21.32
CA GLU A 412 17.13 -28.93 -22.54
C GLU A 412 17.13 -30.38 -22.99
N PHE A 413 15.96 -30.87 -23.36
CA PHE A 413 15.77 -32.20 -23.91
C PHE A 413 14.87 -32.10 -25.13
N SER A 414 15.17 -32.88 -26.16
CA SER A 414 14.37 -32.93 -27.38
C SER A 414 14.00 -34.36 -27.71
N ALA A 415 12.78 -34.55 -28.19
CA ALA A 415 12.29 -35.83 -28.67
C ALA A 415 11.53 -35.67 -29.98
N VAL A 416 11.61 -36.70 -30.82
CA VAL A 416 10.82 -36.78 -32.04
C VAL A 416 9.35 -36.96 -31.66
N THR A 417 8.50 -36.08 -32.17
CA THR A 417 7.04 -36.16 -32.10
C THR A 417 6.48 -36.04 -33.52
N SER A 418 5.35 -36.66 -33.85
CA SER A 418 4.77 -36.49 -35.18
C SER A 418 4.11 -35.12 -35.31
N ALA A 419 4.37 -34.43 -36.43
CA ALA A 419 3.71 -33.19 -36.81
C ALA A 419 2.18 -33.34 -36.99
N ASP A 420 1.71 -34.55 -37.29
CA ASP A 420 0.29 -34.83 -37.47
C ASP A 420 -0.40 -35.24 -36.14
N ALA A 421 0.38 -35.40 -35.07
CA ALA A 421 -0.18 -35.80 -33.79
C ALA A 421 -0.99 -34.67 -33.15
N THR A 422 -2.26 -34.97 -32.86
CA THR A 422 -3.26 -34.06 -32.27
C THR A 422 -3.28 -34.10 -30.74
N ALA A 423 -2.77 -35.17 -30.13
CA ALA A 423 -2.71 -35.30 -28.68
C ALA A 423 -1.75 -34.25 -28.07
N PRO A 424 -2.15 -33.57 -26.97
CA PRO A 424 -1.33 -32.53 -26.36
C PRO A 424 -0.05 -33.12 -25.75
N LEU A 425 1.02 -32.32 -25.79
CA LEU A 425 2.27 -32.60 -25.10
C LEU A 425 2.16 -32.16 -23.64
N ASN A 426 2.55 -33.03 -22.72
CA ASN A 426 2.50 -32.78 -21.28
C ASN A 426 3.91 -32.94 -20.70
N ALA A 427 4.44 -31.89 -20.07
CA ALA A 427 5.74 -31.92 -19.42
C ALA A 427 5.57 -31.89 -17.91
N ALA A 428 6.32 -32.71 -17.17
CA ALA A 428 6.34 -32.70 -15.73
C ALA A 428 7.75 -32.95 -15.20
N VAL A 429 8.08 -32.28 -14.10
CA VAL A 429 9.35 -32.42 -13.39
C VAL A 429 9.05 -32.79 -11.95
N TYR A 430 9.74 -33.81 -11.45
CA TYR A 430 9.63 -34.30 -10.09
C TYR A 430 11.01 -34.30 -9.42
N ASP A 431 11.07 -34.09 -8.11
CA ASP A 431 12.30 -34.36 -7.36
C ASP A 431 12.56 -35.88 -7.22
N GLN A 432 13.68 -36.23 -6.59
CA GLN A 432 14.07 -37.62 -6.39
C GLN A 432 13.03 -38.43 -5.59
N ALA A 433 12.30 -37.78 -4.69
CA ALA A 433 11.26 -38.39 -3.86
C ALA A 433 9.90 -38.51 -4.59
N GLY A 434 9.79 -38.00 -5.82
CA GLY A 434 8.56 -38.03 -6.60
C GLY A 434 7.61 -36.87 -6.32
N ARG A 435 8.02 -35.85 -5.55
CA ARG A 435 7.24 -34.61 -5.39
C ARG A 435 7.32 -33.82 -6.68
N LYS A 436 6.17 -33.39 -7.20
CA LYS A 436 6.08 -32.59 -8.40
C LYS A 436 6.64 -31.18 -8.14
N LEU A 437 7.60 -30.76 -8.95
CA LEU A 437 8.19 -29.41 -8.90
C LEU A 437 7.44 -28.45 -9.80
N VAL A 438 7.19 -28.84 -11.05
CA VAL A 438 6.41 -28.08 -12.04
C VAL A 438 5.80 -29.02 -13.06
N CYS A 439 4.64 -28.69 -13.61
CA CYS A 439 4.10 -29.37 -14.77
C CYS A 439 3.36 -28.42 -15.71
N TYR A 440 3.29 -28.78 -16.97
CA TYR A 440 2.50 -28.09 -17.97
C TYR A 440 1.72 -29.08 -18.81
N SER A 441 0.41 -28.83 -18.89
CA SER A 441 -0.55 -29.56 -19.70
C SER A 441 -1.42 -28.52 -20.41
N PRO A 442 -1.39 -28.43 -21.75
CA PRO A 442 -2.26 -27.53 -22.49
C PRO A 442 -3.73 -27.77 -22.11
N GLN A 443 -4.42 -26.71 -21.72
CA GLN A 443 -5.85 -26.74 -21.45
C GLN A 443 -6.62 -26.10 -22.61
N PRO A 444 -7.89 -26.46 -22.83
CA PRO A 444 -8.79 -25.66 -23.66
C PRO A 444 -8.91 -24.25 -23.09
N ILE A 445 -8.62 -23.23 -23.89
CA ILE A 445 -8.68 -21.82 -23.46
C ILE A 445 -9.84 -21.15 -24.18
N ASP A 446 -10.66 -20.42 -23.42
CA ASP A 446 -11.65 -19.53 -24.02
C ASP A 446 -10.97 -18.24 -24.51
N ALA A 447 -11.01 -18.05 -25.83
CA ALA A 447 -10.39 -16.93 -26.55
C ALA A 447 -11.33 -15.72 -26.70
N SER A 448 -12.43 -15.67 -25.94
CA SER A 448 -13.31 -14.51 -25.90
C SER A 448 -12.57 -13.27 -25.37
N VAL A 449 -12.85 -12.12 -25.99
CA VAL A 449 -12.36 -10.83 -25.54
C VAL A 449 -13.44 -10.21 -24.64
N PRO A 450 -13.12 -9.74 -23.42
CA PRO A 450 -14.10 -9.14 -22.53
C PRO A 450 -14.65 -7.83 -23.09
N ALA A 451 -15.84 -7.44 -22.64
CA ALA A 451 -16.38 -6.11 -22.91
C ALA A 451 -15.66 -5.04 -22.07
N SER A 452 -15.54 -3.83 -22.62
CA SER A 452 -15.06 -2.67 -21.87
C SER A 452 -16.00 -2.28 -20.74
N ALA A 453 -15.45 -1.66 -19.69
CA ALA A 453 -16.20 -1.12 -18.57
C ALA A 453 -17.17 -0.01 -19.00
N ILE A 454 -18.36 -0.02 -18.41
CA ILE A 454 -19.41 0.98 -18.63
C ILE A 454 -19.37 2.00 -17.50
N ALA A 455 -19.43 3.29 -17.85
CA ALA A 455 -19.50 4.34 -16.85
C ALA A 455 -20.81 4.26 -16.05
N ILE A 456 -20.72 4.39 -14.72
CA ILE A 456 -21.90 4.45 -13.84
C ILE A 456 -22.86 5.57 -14.31
N GLU A 457 -24.17 5.39 -14.18
CA GLU A 457 -25.12 6.42 -14.55
C GLU A 457 -25.31 7.46 -13.44
N SER A 458 -25.94 8.60 -13.73
CA SER A 458 -26.25 9.58 -12.69
C SER A 458 -27.23 9.01 -11.64
N PRO A 459 -27.25 9.50 -10.38
CA PRO A 459 -28.14 8.96 -9.34
C PRO A 459 -29.62 8.90 -9.77
N ARG A 460 -30.12 9.90 -10.50
CA ARG A 460 -31.52 9.93 -10.96
C ARG A 460 -31.84 8.91 -12.05
N ALA A 461 -30.84 8.46 -12.80
CA ALA A 461 -31.00 7.52 -13.91
C ALA A 461 -31.03 6.06 -13.44
N LEU A 462 -30.41 5.76 -12.30
CA LEU A 462 -30.47 4.42 -11.70
C LEU A 462 -31.90 4.13 -11.22
N ASP A 463 -32.36 2.91 -11.45
CA ASP A 463 -33.77 2.50 -11.34
C ASP A 463 -34.17 2.04 -9.92
N SER A 464 -33.23 1.58 -9.12
CA SER A 464 -33.48 0.97 -7.81
C SER A 464 -32.59 1.53 -6.68
N VAL A 465 -33.06 1.40 -5.43
CA VAL A 465 -32.28 1.75 -4.23
C VAL A 465 -31.04 0.85 -4.11
N GLU A 466 -31.13 -0.41 -4.52
CA GLU A 466 -29.99 -1.32 -4.59
C GLU A 466 -28.92 -0.82 -5.58
N ALA A 467 -29.30 -0.43 -6.80
CA ALA A 467 -28.36 0.11 -7.78
C ALA A 467 -27.69 1.40 -7.27
N LEU A 468 -28.44 2.26 -6.57
CA LEU A 468 -27.90 3.47 -5.92
C LEU A 468 -26.88 3.13 -4.84
N TYR A 469 -27.20 2.17 -3.96
CA TYR A 469 -26.27 1.71 -2.93
C TYR A 469 -24.99 1.14 -3.54
N LEU A 470 -25.10 0.22 -4.50
CA LEU A 470 -23.96 -0.42 -5.15
C LEU A 470 -23.10 0.59 -5.93
N ALA A 471 -23.72 1.59 -6.56
CA ALA A 471 -22.98 2.70 -7.18
C ALA A 471 -22.19 3.52 -6.15
N GLY A 472 -22.80 3.83 -4.99
CA GLY A 472 -22.10 4.49 -3.88
C GLY A 472 -20.88 3.68 -3.41
N VAL A 473 -21.05 2.37 -3.18
CA VAL A 473 -19.98 1.47 -2.77
C VAL A 473 -18.85 1.42 -3.80
N HIS A 474 -19.18 1.29 -5.08
CA HIS A 474 -18.20 1.30 -6.16
C HIS A 474 -17.40 2.61 -6.19
N LEU A 475 -18.06 3.76 -6.06
CA LEU A 475 -17.40 5.06 -6.10
C LEU A 475 -16.45 5.28 -4.91
N GLU A 476 -16.81 4.77 -3.72
CA GLU A 476 -15.92 4.76 -2.56
C GLU A 476 -14.72 3.82 -2.78
N GLN A 477 -14.99 2.59 -3.23
CA GLN A 477 -13.96 1.57 -3.47
C GLN A 477 -12.92 2.08 -4.48
N TYR A 478 -13.36 2.56 -5.64
CA TYR A 478 -12.47 3.05 -6.70
C TYR A 478 -11.86 4.42 -6.40
N ARG A 479 -12.22 5.03 -5.26
CA ARG A 479 -11.91 6.43 -4.90
C ARG A 479 -12.17 7.35 -6.09
N HIS A 480 -13.38 7.27 -6.64
CA HIS A 480 -13.67 7.82 -7.96
C HIS A 480 -13.40 9.35 -8.02
N PRO A 481 -12.65 9.84 -9.03
CA PRO A 481 -12.13 11.21 -9.02
C PRO A 481 -13.17 12.31 -9.24
N THR A 482 -14.26 12.01 -9.97
CA THR A 482 -15.18 13.07 -10.47
C THR A 482 -16.63 12.90 -10.04
N ARG A 483 -16.96 11.88 -9.25
CA ARG A 483 -18.32 11.58 -8.79
C ARG A 483 -18.31 11.31 -7.30
N ASP A 484 -19.33 11.81 -6.62
CA ASP A 484 -19.45 11.72 -5.17
C ASP A 484 -20.42 10.59 -4.79
N PRO A 485 -19.99 9.60 -3.98
CA PRO A 485 -20.87 8.54 -3.48
C PRO A 485 -22.07 9.07 -2.66
N GLU A 486 -21.92 10.21 -1.97
CA GLU A 486 -22.99 10.78 -1.14
C GLU A 486 -24.27 11.08 -1.94
N GLY A 487 -24.13 11.53 -3.19
CA GLY A 487 -25.27 11.83 -4.05
C GLY A 487 -26.13 10.59 -4.34
N TYR A 488 -25.53 9.41 -4.37
CA TYR A 488 -26.22 8.15 -4.61
C TYR A 488 -26.94 7.67 -3.34
N TYR A 489 -26.28 7.72 -2.18
CA TYR A 489 -26.92 7.36 -0.92
C TYR A 489 -28.08 8.30 -0.58
N ARG A 490 -27.92 9.61 -0.78
CA ARG A 490 -29.01 10.59 -0.56
C ARG A 490 -30.19 10.37 -1.49
N GLU A 491 -29.95 10.04 -2.76
CA GLU A 491 -31.05 9.71 -3.69
C GLU A 491 -31.74 8.40 -3.29
N GLY A 492 -30.98 7.40 -2.80
CA GLY A 492 -31.54 6.18 -2.22
C GLY A 492 -32.47 6.48 -1.05
N LEU A 493 -32.00 7.29 -0.09
CA LEU A 493 -32.79 7.70 1.09
C LEU A 493 -33.96 8.64 0.75
N ARG A 494 -33.89 9.38 -0.36
CA ARG A 494 -35.03 10.17 -0.85
C ARG A 494 -36.15 9.26 -1.35
N ARG A 495 -35.81 8.12 -1.97
CA ARG A 495 -36.78 7.13 -2.47
C ARG A 495 -37.28 6.23 -1.33
N GLU A 496 -36.38 5.79 -0.47
CA GLU A 496 -36.66 4.92 0.67
C GLU A 496 -35.89 5.40 1.92
N PRO A 497 -36.49 6.26 2.76
CA PRO A 497 -35.83 6.83 3.94
C PRO A 497 -35.32 5.81 4.96
N THR A 498 -35.86 4.59 4.94
CA THR A 498 -35.55 3.51 5.86
C THR A 498 -34.51 2.52 5.33
N ASP A 499 -34.00 2.65 4.09
CA ASP A 499 -33.01 1.70 3.56
C ASP A 499 -31.77 1.66 4.45
N ILE A 500 -31.48 0.47 5.01
CA ILE A 500 -30.44 0.24 6.01
C ILE A 500 -29.06 0.57 5.41
N ARG A 501 -28.83 0.14 4.17
CA ARG A 501 -27.53 0.19 3.50
C ARG A 501 -27.13 1.63 3.15
N CYS A 502 -28.06 2.42 2.61
CA CYS A 502 -27.85 3.83 2.29
C CYS A 502 -27.66 4.67 3.56
N ASN A 503 -28.40 4.38 4.65
CA ASN A 503 -28.20 5.03 5.95
C ASN A 503 -26.80 4.73 6.51
N ILE A 504 -26.34 3.48 6.44
CA ILE A 504 -24.99 3.09 6.86
C ILE A 504 -23.93 3.76 5.97
N GLY A 505 -24.07 3.71 4.64
CA GLY A 505 -23.15 4.33 3.69
C GLY A 505 -23.01 5.83 3.92
N LEU A 506 -24.12 6.56 4.03
CA LEU A 506 -24.12 7.98 4.36
C LEU A 506 -23.52 8.25 5.74
N GLY A 507 -23.87 7.44 6.75
CA GLY A 507 -23.35 7.57 8.10
C GLY A 507 -21.83 7.42 8.18
N LYS A 508 -21.25 6.48 7.43
CA LYS A 508 -19.78 6.33 7.32
C LYS A 508 -19.14 7.59 6.71
N LEU A 509 -19.74 8.18 5.66
CA LEU A 509 -19.25 9.43 5.09
C LEU A 509 -19.31 10.58 6.11
N LEU A 510 -20.43 10.73 6.83
CA LEU A 510 -20.60 11.76 7.86
C LEU A 510 -19.60 11.60 9.01
N LEU A 511 -19.39 10.37 9.48
CA LEU A 511 -18.44 10.05 10.54
C LEU A 511 -17.00 10.40 10.13
N ARG A 512 -16.57 10.05 8.90
CA ARG A 512 -15.25 10.43 8.37
C ARG A 512 -15.01 11.95 8.34
N ARG A 513 -16.08 12.76 8.33
CA ARG A 513 -16.05 14.23 8.31
C ARG A 513 -16.14 14.86 9.70
N GLY A 514 -16.32 14.06 10.75
CA GLY A 514 -16.52 14.54 12.11
C GLY A 514 -17.94 15.06 12.38
N LEU A 515 -18.92 14.76 11.51
CA LEU A 515 -20.32 15.16 11.70
C LEU A 515 -21.05 14.12 12.54
N TYR A 516 -20.66 14.02 13.82
CA TYR A 516 -21.06 12.91 14.68
C TYR A 516 -22.58 12.85 14.91
N SER A 517 -23.24 13.98 15.16
CA SER A 517 -24.68 14.02 15.43
C SER A 517 -25.51 13.58 14.22
N ASP A 518 -25.13 14.00 13.02
CA ASP A 518 -25.81 13.58 11.79
C ASP A 518 -25.58 12.09 11.52
N ALA A 519 -24.36 11.60 11.73
CA ALA A 519 -24.05 10.18 11.63
C ALA A 519 -24.87 9.33 12.63
N THR A 520 -24.98 9.77 13.89
CA THR A 520 -25.83 9.13 14.91
C THR A 520 -27.28 9.01 14.44
N ASN A 521 -27.83 10.04 13.79
CA ASN A 521 -29.22 10.04 13.34
C ASN A 521 -29.48 8.98 12.27
N VAL A 522 -28.60 8.85 11.27
CA VAL A 522 -28.75 7.86 10.20
C VAL A 522 -28.47 6.44 10.70
N PHE A 523 -27.50 6.23 11.60
CA PHE A 523 -27.28 4.91 12.20
C PHE A 523 -28.46 4.46 13.07
N ARG A 524 -29.08 5.38 13.84
CA ARG A 524 -30.32 5.08 14.58
C ARG A 524 -31.48 4.74 13.62
N ALA A 525 -31.56 5.38 12.46
CA ALA A 525 -32.57 5.04 11.45
C ALA A 525 -32.36 3.62 10.89
N ALA A 526 -31.12 3.28 10.52
CA ALA A 526 -30.75 1.93 10.09
C ALA A 526 -31.08 0.88 11.16
N ILE A 527 -30.73 1.13 12.43
CA ILE A 527 -31.03 0.22 13.55
C ILE A 527 -32.53 0.05 13.72
N ARG A 528 -33.32 1.14 13.76
CA ARG A 528 -34.79 1.05 13.91
C ARG A 528 -35.40 0.15 12.84
N GLN A 529 -34.93 0.27 11.59
CA GLN A 529 -35.40 -0.59 10.50
C GLN A 529 -34.93 -2.03 10.67
N ALA A 530 -33.64 -2.25 10.93
CA ALA A 530 -33.06 -3.57 11.12
C ALA A 530 -33.72 -4.34 12.28
N THR A 531 -34.16 -3.62 13.32
CA THR A 531 -34.82 -4.20 14.49
C THR A 531 -36.34 -4.14 14.48
N HIS A 532 -36.96 -3.68 13.39
CA HIS A 532 -38.41 -3.47 13.33
C HIS A 532 -39.20 -4.75 13.63
N HIS A 533 -38.74 -5.89 13.10
CA HIS A 533 -39.35 -7.20 13.34
C HIS A 533 -38.49 -8.13 14.21
N ASN A 534 -37.16 -7.96 14.17
CA ASN A 534 -36.21 -8.84 14.83
C ASN A 534 -35.32 -8.02 15.77
N PRO A 535 -35.46 -8.11 17.10
CA PRO A 535 -34.62 -7.35 18.04
C PRO A 535 -33.10 -7.63 17.91
N ASN A 536 -32.73 -8.70 17.20
CA ASN A 536 -31.37 -9.18 17.00
C ASN A 536 -31.10 -9.35 15.49
N PRO A 537 -30.65 -8.31 14.78
CA PRO A 537 -30.37 -8.39 13.35
C PRO A 537 -29.12 -9.23 13.08
N ALA A 538 -29.07 -9.84 11.88
CA ALA A 538 -27.94 -10.68 11.45
C ALA A 538 -26.64 -9.87 11.25
N ASP A 539 -26.76 -8.57 10.95
CA ASP A 539 -25.65 -7.63 10.80
C ASP A 539 -25.65 -6.61 11.96
N GLY A 540 -24.48 -6.44 12.57
CA GLY A 540 -24.23 -5.54 13.71
C GLY A 540 -23.51 -4.24 13.35
N GLU A 541 -23.16 -4.00 12.07
CA GLU A 541 -22.34 -2.84 11.66
C GLU A 541 -22.93 -1.52 12.13
N ALA A 542 -24.26 -1.33 12.00
CA ALA A 542 -24.92 -0.09 12.43
C ALA A 542 -24.80 0.17 13.94
N PHE A 543 -24.81 -0.88 14.78
CA PHE A 543 -24.59 -0.75 16.22
C PHE A 543 -23.14 -0.40 16.54
N TYR A 544 -22.17 -1.03 15.88
CA TYR A 544 -20.76 -0.69 16.02
C TYR A 544 -20.49 0.78 15.65
N LEU A 545 -20.98 1.22 14.48
CA LEU A 545 -20.81 2.59 14.00
C LEU A 545 -21.53 3.62 14.88
N LEU A 546 -22.73 3.28 15.40
CA LEU A 546 -23.41 4.09 16.40
C LEU A 546 -22.53 4.26 17.65
N GLY A 547 -21.96 3.17 18.17
CA GLY A 547 -21.03 3.19 19.30
C GLY A 547 -19.88 4.17 19.09
N LEU A 548 -19.24 4.17 17.91
CA LEU A 548 -18.18 5.11 17.57
C LEU A 548 -18.65 6.57 17.64
N THR A 549 -19.84 6.89 17.10
CA THR A 549 -20.37 8.26 17.15
C THR A 549 -20.69 8.71 18.58
N LEU A 550 -21.17 7.79 19.43
CA LEU A 550 -21.49 8.07 20.83
C LEU A 550 -20.22 8.29 21.65
N VAL A 551 -19.14 7.53 21.40
CA VAL A 551 -17.82 7.80 22.01
C VAL A 551 -17.33 9.20 21.65
N ALA A 552 -17.43 9.60 20.38
CA ALA A 552 -17.00 10.92 19.93
C ALA A 552 -17.82 12.07 20.57
N GLN A 553 -19.06 11.80 20.99
CA GLN A 553 -19.93 12.74 21.69
C GLN A 553 -19.79 12.69 23.22
N GLY A 554 -18.96 11.79 23.77
CA GLY A 554 -18.80 11.61 25.22
C GLY A 554 -19.90 10.76 25.88
N GLU A 555 -20.81 10.18 25.10
CA GLU A 555 -21.95 9.37 25.56
C GLU A 555 -21.54 7.91 25.81
N HIS A 556 -20.54 7.70 26.68
CA HIS A 556 -19.84 6.41 26.82
C HIS A 556 -20.75 5.24 27.24
N GLN A 557 -21.71 5.46 28.15
CA GLN A 557 -22.60 4.39 28.61
C GLN A 557 -23.53 3.87 27.49
N LEU A 558 -24.01 4.79 26.65
CA LEU A 558 -24.80 4.43 25.47
C LEU A 558 -23.92 3.74 24.42
N ALA A 559 -22.67 4.17 24.27
CA ALA A 559 -21.71 3.54 23.38
C ALA A 559 -21.43 2.08 23.77
N GLU A 560 -21.22 1.79 25.06
CA GLU A 560 -21.01 0.43 25.56
C GLU A 560 -22.20 -0.48 25.22
N SER A 561 -23.41 0.00 25.44
CA SER A 561 -24.63 -0.75 25.10
C SER A 561 -24.69 -1.07 23.60
N ALA A 562 -24.32 -0.12 22.74
CA ALA A 562 -24.26 -0.34 21.30
C ALA A 562 -23.15 -1.32 20.90
N PHE A 563 -21.95 -1.22 21.48
CA PHE A 563 -20.86 -2.14 21.20
C PHE A 563 -21.14 -3.57 21.67
N TYR A 564 -21.65 -3.76 22.89
CA TYR A 564 -22.09 -5.09 23.34
C TYR A 564 -23.18 -5.69 22.45
N LYS A 565 -24.05 -4.85 21.88
CA LYS A 565 -25.01 -5.34 20.88
C LYS A 565 -24.32 -5.78 19.60
N ALA A 566 -23.30 -5.04 19.15
CA ALA A 566 -22.52 -5.39 17.97
C ALA A 566 -21.72 -6.69 18.14
N THR A 567 -21.22 -7.01 19.35
CA THR A 567 -20.46 -8.26 19.58
C THR A 567 -21.29 -9.54 19.39
N TRP A 568 -22.61 -9.43 19.22
CA TRP A 568 -23.46 -10.59 18.92
C TRP A 568 -23.28 -11.08 17.48
N ASN A 569 -22.60 -10.29 16.63
CA ASN A 569 -22.32 -10.60 15.22
C ASN A 569 -20.83 -10.84 15.02
N ALA A 570 -20.45 -11.96 14.38
CA ALA A 570 -19.06 -12.40 14.28
C ALA A 570 -18.12 -11.35 13.66
N GLU A 571 -18.53 -10.69 12.58
CA GLU A 571 -17.73 -9.66 11.89
C GLU A 571 -17.42 -8.44 12.76
N GLN A 572 -18.26 -8.16 13.76
CA GLN A 572 -18.12 -6.98 14.61
C GLN A 572 -17.49 -7.29 15.97
N LYS A 573 -17.27 -8.58 16.31
CA LYS A 573 -16.73 -8.99 17.62
C LYS A 573 -15.40 -8.33 17.94
N ALA A 574 -14.36 -8.59 17.14
CA ALA A 574 -13.03 -8.06 17.37
C ALA A 574 -13.02 -6.52 17.50
N PRO A 575 -13.55 -5.74 16.52
CA PRO A 575 -13.52 -4.29 16.63
C PRO A 575 -14.40 -3.73 17.75
N ALA A 576 -15.54 -4.36 18.09
CA ALA A 576 -16.38 -3.90 19.19
C ALA A 576 -15.78 -4.22 20.57
N TYR A 577 -15.21 -5.43 20.77
CA TYR A 577 -14.49 -5.77 22.00
C TYR A 577 -13.28 -4.86 22.23
N PHE A 578 -12.56 -4.49 21.17
CA PHE A 578 -11.47 -3.52 21.28
C PHE A 578 -11.95 -2.14 21.75
N GLN A 579 -13.09 -1.63 21.25
CA GLN A 579 -13.67 -0.37 21.72
C GLN A 579 -14.20 -0.46 23.16
N LEU A 580 -14.83 -1.57 23.53
CA LEU A 580 -15.25 -1.83 24.92
C LEU A 580 -14.06 -1.84 25.88
N ALA A 581 -12.96 -2.50 25.50
CA ALA A 581 -11.74 -2.51 26.30
C ALA A 581 -11.19 -1.09 26.52
N ARG A 582 -11.16 -0.25 25.48
CA ARG A 582 -10.76 1.17 25.59
C ARG A 582 -11.63 1.94 26.59
N LEU A 583 -12.94 1.66 26.64
CA LEU A 583 -13.85 2.28 27.61
C LEU A 583 -13.61 1.74 29.04
N ALA A 584 -13.37 0.44 29.20
CA ALA A 584 -12.98 -0.15 30.49
C ALA A 584 -11.65 0.42 31.02
N MET A 585 -10.63 0.55 30.15
CA MET A 585 -9.35 1.17 30.49
C MET A 585 -9.51 2.64 30.89
N ARG A 586 -10.37 3.40 30.20
CA ARG A 586 -10.69 4.78 30.56
C ARG A 586 -11.27 4.88 31.97
N ARG A 587 -12.05 3.89 32.39
CA ARG A 587 -12.62 3.75 33.74
C ARG A 587 -11.64 3.08 34.74
N ARG A 588 -10.42 2.73 34.30
CA ARG A 588 -9.39 2.00 35.07
C ARG A 588 -9.86 0.64 35.58
N GLN A 589 -10.79 0.01 34.87
CA GLN A 589 -11.26 -1.36 35.14
C GLN A 589 -10.34 -2.35 34.43
N TRP A 590 -9.13 -2.54 34.94
CA TRP A 590 -8.07 -3.30 34.27
C TRP A 590 -8.40 -4.78 34.06
N LEU A 591 -9.10 -5.40 35.00
CA LEU A 591 -9.52 -6.80 34.90
C LEU A 591 -10.51 -7.00 33.74
N GLU A 592 -11.54 -6.16 33.67
CA GLU A 592 -12.52 -6.15 32.58
C GLU A 592 -11.84 -5.83 31.23
N ALA A 593 -10.94 -4.84 31.21
CA ALA A 593 -10.17 -4.51 30.01
C ALA A 593 -9.35 -5.69 29.49
N ARG A 594 -8.67 -6.43 30.39
CA ARG A 594 -7.93 -7.65 30.05
C ARG A 594 -8.83 -8.69 29.40
N GLU A 595 -9.99 -8.98 30.00
CA GLU A 595 -10.96 -9.96 29.49
C GLU A 595 -11.50 -9.54 28.11
N LEU A 596 -11.87 -8.28 27.94
CA LEU A 596 -12.35 -7.75 26.65
C LEU A 596 -11.27 -7.78 25.56
N LEU A 597 -10.01 -7.50 25.90
CA LEU A 597 -8.89 -7.60 24.97
C LEU A 597 -8.58 -9.05 24.59
N GLN A 598 -8.70 -9.98 25.53
CA GLN A 598 -8.60 -11.41 25.25
C GLN A 598 -9.73 -11.87 24.31
N GLU A 599 -10.97 -11.39 24.49
CA GLU A 599 -12.07 -11.64 23.54
C GLU A 599 -11.81 -11.03 22.15
N CYS A 600 -11.24 -9.83 22.09
CA CYS A 600 -10.79 -9.25 20.82
C CYS A 600 -9.77 -10.15 20.13
N LEU A 601 -8.75 -10.62 20.85
CA LEU A 601 -7.68 -11.46 20.30
C LEU A 601 -8.15 -12.89 19.98
N ALA A 602 -9.15 -13.41 20.69
CA ALA A 602 -9.77 -14.70 20.37
C ALA A 602 -10.50 -14.67 19.01
N ASN A 603 -10.99 -13.50 18.59
CA ASN A 603 -11.64 -13.30 17.29
C ASN A 603 -10.70 -12.67 16.24
N ASN A 604 -9.53 -12.17 16.66
CA ASN A 604 -8.50 -11.60 15.80
C ASN A 604 -7.13 -11.59 16.51
N GLN A 605 -6.43 -12.72 16.44
CA GLN A 605 -5.13 -12.91 17.12
C GLN A 605 -4.04 -11.94 16.63
N ARG A 606 -4.21 -11.34 15.45
CA ARG A 606 -3.25 -10.43 14.83
C ARG A 606 -3.62 -8.96 15.02
N HIS A 607 -4.53 -8.62 15.94
CA HIS A 607 -4.90 -7.23 16.18
C HIS A 607 -3.78 -6.47 16.93
N HIS A 608 -2.93 -5.72 16.21
CA HIS A 608 -1.69 -5.14 16.78
C HIS A 608 -1.94 -4.22 17.98
N GLN A 609 -2.96 -3.35 17.92
CA GLN A 609 -3.29 -2.44 19.02
C GLN A 609 -3.90 -3.16 20.23
N ALA A 610 -4.52 -4.32 20.05
CA ALA A 610 -5.11 -5.08 21.16
C ALA A 610 -4.01 -5.79 21.95
N ILE A 611 -2.99 -6.31 21.27
CA ILE A 611 -1.78 -6.85 21.91
C ILE A 611 -1.11 -5.74 22.75
N HIS A 612 -0.91 -4.56 22.17
CA HIS A 612 -0.34 -3.41 22.90
C HIS A 612 -1.15 -3.07 24.16
N LEU A 613 -2.46 -2.84 24.03
CA LEU A 613 -3.28 -2.48 25.19
C LEU A 613 -3.42 -3.63 26.21
N LEU A 614 -3.25 -4.89 25.79
CA LEU A 614 -3.26 -6.03 26.71
C LEU A 614 -1.98 -6.08 27.54
N VAL A 615 -0.83 -5.78 26.96
CA VAL A 615 0.43 -5.57 27.71
C VAL A 615 0.25 -4.46 28.74
N VAL A 616 -0.37 -3.34 28.36
CA VAL A 616 -0.68 -2.23 29.30
C VAL A 616 -1.61 -2.69 30.43
N ALA A 617 -2.69 -3.41 30.13
CA ALA A 617 -3.63 -3.91 31.13
C ALA A 617 -2.96 -4.88 32.12
N LEU A 618 -2.15 -5.81 31.63
CA LEU A 618 -1.39 -6.76 32.47
C LEU A 618 -0.40 -6.05 33.39
N ARG A 619 0.31 -5.04 32.88
CA ARG A 619 1.19 -4.20 33.70
C ARG A 619 0.42 -3.52 34.83
N HIS A 620 -0.74 -2.93 34.55
CA HIS A 620 -1.57 -2.27 35.58
C HIS A 620 -2.17 -3.24 36.61
N LEU A 621 -2.29 -4.53 36.28
CA LEU A 621 -2.67 -5.60 37.20
C LEU A 621 -1.49 -6.14 38.03
N GLY A 622 -0.25 -5.72 37.74
CA GLY A 622 0.97 -6.23 38.38
C GLY A 622 1.44 -7.57 37.82
N GLU A 623 0.91 -8.00 36.68
CA GLU A 623 1.23 -9.28 36.02
C GLU A 623 2.41 -9.12 35.03
N SER A 624 3.52 -8.53 35.49
CA SER A 624 4.64 -8.11 34.62
C SER A 624 5.29 -9.24 33.82
N ALA A 625 5.37 -10.46 34.38
CA ALA A 625 5.92 -11.62 33.67
C ALA A 625 5.04 -12.01 32.46
N ALA A 626 3.73 -12.06 32.64
CA ALA A 626 2.78 -12.34 31.55
C ALA A 626 2.78 -11.21 30.50
N ALA A 627 2.92 -9.95 30.94
CA ALA A 627 3.05 -8.81 30.04
C ALA A 627 4.31 -8.92 29.15
N ALA A 628 5.45 -9.30 29.72
CA ALA A 628 6.70 -9.47 29.00
C ALA A 628 6.66 -10.66 28.02
N GLU A 629 6.07 -11.78 28.42
CA GLU A 629 5.89 -12.95 27.56
C GLU A 629 5.02 -12.61 26.33
N LEU A 630 3.86 -11.99 26.56
CA LEU A 630 2.97 -11.53 25.49
C LEU A 630 3.66 -10.51 24.57
N ALA A 631 4.44 -9.59 25.14
CA ALA A 631 5.18 -8.61 24.38
C ALA A 631 6.25 -9.26 23.48
N ALA A 632 7.01 -10.23 24.01
CA ALA A 632 8.00 -10.98 23.24
C ALA A 632 7.36 -11.78 22.11
N GLU A 633 6.24 -12.48 22.37
CA GLU A 633 5.46 -13.19 21.35
C GLU A 633 4.95 -12.22 20.26
N GLY A 634 4.42 -11.07 20.67
CA GLY A 634 3.93 -10.02 19.78
C GLY A 634 5.02 -9.47 18.87
N LEU A 635 6.20 -9.16 19.41
CA LEU A 635 7.34 -8.64 18.65
C LEU A 635 8.00 -9.68 17.75
N GLY A 636 7.98 -10.96 18.15
CA GLY A 636 8.41 -12.06 17.28
C GLY A 636 7.51 -12.21 16.04
N ARG A 637 6.21 -11.91 16.18
CA ARG A 637 5.26 -11.91 15.05
C ARG A 637 5.31 -10.65 14.22
N GLU A 638 5.39 -9.48 14.85
CA GLU A 638 5.33 -8.18 14.21
C GLU A 638 6.39 -7.25 14.82
N PRO A 639 7.59 -7.17 14.20
CA PRO A 639 8.71 -6.48 14.81
C PRO A 639 8.45 -4.99 15.00
N PHE A 640 7.66 -4.32 14.16
CA PHE A 640 7.40 -2.88 14.27
C PHE A 640 6.17 -2.51 15.11
N ASN A 641 5.80 -3.32 16.10
CA ASN A 641 4.71 -2.95 17.02
C ASN A 641 5.22 -1.89 18.00
N VAL A 642 5.11 -0.62 17.59
CA VAL A 642 5.67 0.52 18.33
C VAL A 642 5.13 0.61 19.76
N GLY A 643 3.85 0.28 19.98
CA GLY A 643 3.26 0.30 21.31
C GLY A 643 3.80 -0.79 22.24
N VAL A 644 3.93 -2.01 21.73
CA VAL A 644 4.53 -3.13 22.50
C VAL A 644 6.01 -2.84 22.79
N ARG A 645 6.76 -2.30 21.82
CA ARG A 645 8.16 -1.87 22.05
C ARG A 645 8.26 -0.81 23.12
N TYR A 646 7.42 0.22 23.05
CA TYR A 646 7.42 1.30 24.02
C TYR A 646 7.17 0.78 25.45
N GLU A 647 6.21 -0.14 25.63
CA GLU A 647 5.96 -0.77 26.93
C GLU A 647 7.15 -1.61 27.41
N MET A 648 7.79 -2.39 26.52
CA MET A 648 8.99 -3.17 26.86
C MET A 648 10.15 -2.28 27.34
N GLU A 649 10.44 -1.20 26.62
CA GLU A 649 11.59 -0.32 26.92
C GLU A 649 11.37 0.58 28.15
N ASN A 650 10.15 1.05 28.36
CA ASN A 650 9.89 2.13 29.34
C ASN A 650 9.19 1.64 30.59
N ALA A 651 8.35 0.61 30.46
CA ALA A 651 7.48 0.18 31.53
C ALA A 651 7.85 -1.21 32.08
N LEU A 652 8.58 -2.01 31.29
CA LEU A 652 9.12 -3.32 31.67
C LEU A 652 10.64 -3.45 31.44
N PRO A 653 11.47 -2.43 31.73
CA PRO A 653 12.89 -2.40 31.35
C PRO A 653 13.72 -3.52 31.98
N GLU A 654 13.34 -4.00 33.18
CA GLU A 654 14.05 -5.09 33.87
C GLU A 654 13.85 -6.46 33.19
N LEU A 655 12.83 -6.57 32.34
CA LEU A 655 12.49 -7.76 31.54
C LEU A 655 12.81 -7.55 30.06
N CYS A 656 13.33 -6.37 29.73
CA CYS A 656 13.83 -6.02 28.41
C CYS A 656 15.20 -6.67 28.23
N GLY A 657 15.31 -7.65 27.34
CA GLY A 657 16.61 -8.11 26.82
C GLY A 657 17.29 -7.01 25.98
N ASP A 658 18.03 -7.40 24.94
CA ASP A 658 18.65 -6.46 23.99
C ASP A 658 17.65 -5.75 23.03
N TYR A 659 16.41 -5.50 23.47
CA TYR A 659 15.45 -4.69 22.72
C TYR A 659 15.80 -3.20 22.87
N GLN A 660 16.79 -2.75 22.11
CA GLN A 660 17.05 -1.32 21.94
C GLN A 660 16.51 -0.88 20.58
N TYR A 661 15.32 -0.30 20.54
CA TYR A 661 14.80 0.32 19.33
C TYR A 661 14.22 1.71 19.63
N ALA A 662 15.04 2.74 19.39
CA ALA A 662 14.53 4.09 19.24
C ALA A 662 13.60 4.16 18.02
N CYS A 663 12.29 4.27 18.24
CA CYS A 663 11.32 4.59 17.20
C CYS A 663 11.77 5.84 16.43
N GLN A 664 11.91 5.75 15.10
CA GLN A 664 12.60 6.78 14.31
C GLN A 664 11.67 7.83 13.67
N SER A 665 10.35 7.58 13.58
CA SER A 665 9.43 8.52 12.92
C SER A 665 8.49 9.26 13.90
N GLU A 666 8.44 10.59 13.77
CA GLU A 666 7.51 11.47 14.50
C GLU A 666 6.05 10.98 14.39
N HIS A 667 5.65 10.53 13.19
CA HIS A 667 4.30 10.06 12.93
C HIS A 667 3.93 8.83 13.76
N GLY A 668 4.79 7.81 13.79
CA GLY A 668 4.52 6.59 14.55
C GLY A 668 4.32 6.85 16.05
N LEU A 669 5.04 7.84 16.59
CA LEU A 669 4.91 8.25 17.99
C LEU A 669 3.63 9.05 18.27
N VAL A 670 3.18 9.87 17.31
CA VAL A 670 1.87 10.54 17.40
C VAL A 670 0.74 9.50 17.35
N GLU A 671 0.80 8.53 16.45
CA GLU A 671 -0.18 7.44 16.37
C GLU A 671 -0.20 6.59 17.65
N LEU A 672 0.96 6.32 18.25
CA LEU A 672 1.04 5.64 19.55
C LEU A 672 0.40 6.49 20.66
N ALA A 673 0.66 7.79 20.70
CA ALA A 673 0.02 8.68 21.67
C ALA A 673 -1.50 8.70 21.50
N HIS A 674 -1.99 8.65 20.27
CA HIS A 674 -3.41 8.49 19.96
C HIS A 674 -3.96 7.18 20.54
N ASP A 675 -3.27 6.04 20.35
CA ASP A 675 -3.66 4.74 20.92
C ASP A 675 -3.87 4.79 22.45
N TYR A 676 -2.97 5.44 23.20
CA TYR A 676 -3.13 5.64 24.64
C TYR A 676 -4.29 6.59 24.99
N ALA A 677 -4.38 7.75 24.33
CA ALA A 677 -5.43 8.73 24.60
C ALA A 677 -6.83 8.18 24.33
N HIS A 678 -6.93 7.33 23.32
CA HIS A 678 -8.10 6.55 22.95
C HIS A 678 -8.58 5.58 24.03
N ALA A 679 -7.66 5.00 24.81
CA ALA A 679 -7.94 4.21 26.00
C ALA A 679 -8.10 5.06 27.29
N GLY A 680 -8.07 6.39 27.18
CA GLY A 680 -8.16 7.32 28.33
C GLY A 680 -6.86 7.47 29.12
N LEU A 681 -5.75 6.95 28.61
CA LEU A 681 -4.44 6.95 29.26
C LEU A 681 -3.65 8.21 28.90
N TYR A 682 -4.15 9.37 29.31
CA TYR A 682 -3.58 10.66 28.89
C TYR A 682 -2.19 10.93 29.47
N VAL A 683 -1.85 10.35 30.62
CA VAL A 683 -0.50 10.44 31.20
C VAL A 683 0.51 9.74 30.29
N ASP A 684 0.22 8.50 29.86
CA ASP A 684 1.06 7.73 28.94
C ASP A 684 1.13 8.41 27.56
N ALA A 685 -0.01 8.88 27.03
CA ALA A 685 -0.06 9.62 25.76
C ALA A 685 0.82 10.88 25.77
N ALA A 686 0.76 11.67 26.84
CA ALA A 686 1.61 12.84 27.02
C ALA A 686 3.08 12.45 27.23
N GLY A 687 3.34 11.35 27.95
CA GLY A 687 4.69 10.83 28.20
C GLY A 687 5.42 10.44 26.92
N VAL A 688 4.75 9.73 26.00
CA VAL A 688 5.29 9.35 24.68
C VAL A 688 5.79 10.60 23.94
N LEU A 689 4.92 11.61 23.82
CA LEU A 689 5.25 12.83 23.06
C LEU A 689 6.28 13.69 23.78
N THR A 690 6.23 13.80 25.11
CA THR A 690 7.20 14.59 25.88
C THR A 690 8.60 13.99 25.75
N LYS A 691 8.74 12.66 25.90
CA LYS A 691 10.01 11.96 25.71
C LYS A 691 10.58 12.16 24.30
N TYR A 692 9.72 12.12 23.29
CA TYR A 692 10.11 12.43 21.92
C TYR A 692 10.66 13.87 21.79
N LEU A 693 9.91 14.86 22.28
CA LEU A 693 10.29 16.27 22.21
C LEU A 693 11.60 16.57 22.95
N GLU A 694 11.88 15.88 24.05
CA GLU A 694 13.13 16.00 24.83
C GLU A 694 14.31 15.34 24.11
N SER A 695 14.13 14.10 23.64
CA SER A 695 15.18 13.34 22.94
C SER A 695 15.55 13.92 21.57
N THR A 696 14.70 14.79 21.01
CA THR A 696 14.91 15.42 19.71
C THR A 696 14.88 16.95 19.76
N HIS A 697 15.25 17.55 20.89
CA HIS A 697 15.20 19.00 21.11
C HIS A 697 15.88 19.86 20.01
N ASP A 698 16.94 19.37 19.39
CA ASP A 698 17.66 20.04 18.30
C ASP A 698 17.00 19.86 16.91
N ARG A 699 15.92 19.10 16.82
CA ARG A 699 15.20 18.82 15.57
C ARG A 699 13.95 19.69 15.43
N PHE A 700 13.53 19.84 14.18
CA PHE A 700 12.22 20.42 13.88
C PHE A 700 11.10 19.49 14.37
N HIS A 701 10.08 20.06 15.00
CA HIS A 701 8.89 19.35 15.47
C HIS A 701 7.65 19.99 14.84
N SER A 702 6.71 19.18 14.36
CA SER A 702 5.48 19.72 13.78
C SER A 702 4.61 20.41 14.84
N ALA A 703 3.87 21.43 14.42
CA ALA A 703 2.92 22.11 15.31
C ALA A 703 1.86 21.14 15.85
N MET A 704 1.44 20.17 15.05
CA MET A 704 0.45 19.17 15.46
C MET A 704 0.97 18.26 16.58
N THR A 705 2.22 17.79 16.52
CA THR A 705 2.83 17.03 17.62
C THR A 705 2.79 17.82 18.93
N LEU A 706 3.10 19.12 18.88
CA LEU A 706 3.06 20.00 20.05
C LEU A 706 1.63 20.25 20.55
N TYR A 707 0.65 20.42 19.65
CA TYR A 707 -0.76 20.55 20.03
C TYR A 707 -1.31 19.27 20.68
N HIS A 708 -0.97 18.10 20.14
CA HIS A 708 -1.34 16.82 20.74
C HIS A 708 -0.70 16.65 22.13
N ALA A 709 0.60 16.94 22.26
CA ALA A 709 1.29 16.92 23.55
C ALA A 709 0.63 17.86 24.56
N ALA A 710 0.35 19.11 24.17
CA ALA A 710 -0.34 20.08 25.01
C ALA A 710 -1.72 19.60 25.47
N ARG A 711 -2.53 19.08 24.52
CA ARG A 711 -3.88 18.58 24.80
C ARG A 711 -3.86 17.39 25.76
N TYR A 712 -2.94 16.44 25.57
CA TYR A 712 -2.83 15.29 26.45
C TYR A 712 -2.27 15.65 27.82
N SER A 713 -1.32 16.57 27.91
CA SER A 713 -0.89 17.13 29.21
C SER A 713 -2.06 17.81 29.94
N GLN A 714 -2.91 18.56 29.23
CA GLN A 714 -4.10 19.18 29.81
C GLN A 714 -5.07 18.12 30.37
N PHE A 715 -5.38 17.07 29.59
CA PHE A 715 -6.25 15.99 30.05
C PHE A 715 -5.64 15.11 31.16
N ALA A 716 -4.31 15.05 31.23
CA ALA A 716 -3.58 14.46 32.35
C ALA A 716 -3.56 15.36 33.60
N SER A 717 -4.30 16.49 33.60
CA SER A 717 -4.32 17.49 34.69
C SER A 717 -2.96 18.17 34.96
N ASN A 718 -2.09 18.23 33.95
CA ASN A 718 -0.80 18.91 34.00
C ASN A 718 -0.82 20.20 33.16
N THR A 719 -1.38 21.27 33.73
CA THR A 719 -1.78 22.48 33.00
C THR A 719 -0.61 23.39 32.60
N ALA A 720 0.41 23.55 33.46
CA ALA A 720 1.53 24.44 33.16
C ALA A 720 2.37 24.01 31.93
N PRO A 721 2.70 22.71 31.74
CA PRO A 721 3.32 22.23 30.52
C PRO A 721 2.43 22.39 29.28
N ALA A 722 1.11 22.22 29.42
CA ALA A 722 0.16 22.35 28.31
C ALA A 722 0.19 23.76 27.70
N ASP A 723 0.19 24.80 28.54
CA ASP A 723 0.26 26.19 28.08
C ASP A 723 1.57 26.52 27.36
N ALA A 724 2.70 26.03 27.90
CA ALA A 724 4.02 26.24 27.30
C ALA A 724 4.12 25.57 25.92
N LEU A 725 3.66 24.31 25.81
CA LEU A 725 3.65 23.55 24.56
C LEU A 725 2.73 24.19 23.52
N ARG A 726 1.52 24.59 23.91
CA ARG A 726 0.57 25.29 23.04
C ARG A 726 1.13 26.61 22.54
N LYS A 727 1.82 27.38 23.41
CA LYS A 727 2.49 28.61 22.99
C LYS A 727 3.59 28.36 21.98
N ARG A 728 4.46 27.38 22.26
CA ARG A 728 5.53 26.96 21.35
C ARG A 728 4.95 26.54 19.99
N ALA A 729 3.86 25.77 19.97
CA ALA A 729 3.21 25.32 18.74
C ALA A 729 2.75 26.48 17.84
N SER A 730 2.17 27.54 18.42
CA SER A 730 1.75 28.74 17.68
C SER A 730 2.90 29.48 16.97
N ASP A 731 4.12 29.31 17.46
CA ASP A 731 5.32 29.98 16.93
C ASP A 731 6.06 29.12 15.89
N VAL A 732 5.72 27.82 15.76
CA VAL A 732 6.34 26.93 14.78
C VAL A 732 5.90 27.30 13.35
N PRO A 733 6.87 27.51 12.42
CA PRO A 733 6.54 27.68 11.00
C PRO A 733 5.84 26.45 10.44
N ARG A 734 4.89 26.65 9.52
CA ARG A 734 4.25 25.54 8.81
C ARG A 734 5.29 24.87 7.92
N SER A 735 5.38 23.55 8.01
CA SER A 735 6.22 22.73 7.13
C SER A 735 5.70 21.28 7.16
N GLY A 736 6.12 20.48 6.18
CA GLY A 736 5.85 19.05 6.16
C GLY A 736 4.39 18.69 5.85
N PHE A 737 3.88 17.70 6.57
CA PHE A 737 2.54 17.12 6.37
C PHE A 737 1.44 17.96 7.01
N PHE A 738 0.24 17.93 6.42
CA PHE A 738 -0.91 18.70 6.90
C PHE A 738 -1.81 17.86 7.83
N PRO A 739 -2.48 18.49 8.82
CA PRO A 739 -3.40 17.77 9.71
C PRO A 739 -4.64 17.27 8.97
N HIS A 740 -5.06 16.04 9.20
CA HIS A 740 -6.16 15.43 8.41
C HIS A 740 -7.02 14.41 9.16
N THR A 741 -6.57 13.93 10.33
CA THR A 741 -7.31 12.90 11.08
C THR A 741 -8.44 13.53 11.91
N LEU A 742 -9.30 12.69 12.52
CA LEU A 742 -10.33 13.20 13.45
C LEU A 742 -9.71 13.63 14.78
N GLU A 743 -8.58 13.03 15.14
CA GLU A 743 -7.76 13.38 16.29
C GLU A 743 -7.14 14.77 16.10
N ASP A 744 -6.62 15.04 14.90
CA ASP A 744 -6.13 16.37 14.51
C ASP A 744 -7.25 17.43 14.55
N LEU A 745 -8.44 17.09 14.03
CA LEU A 745 -9.62 17.96 14.09
C LEU A 745 -9.94 18.33 15.54
N ALA A 746 -10.05 17.34 16.42
CA ALA A 746 -10.37 17.56 17.82
C ALA A 746 -9.26 18.34 18.56
N ALA A 747 -7.99 18.15 18.19
CA ALA A 747 -6.89 18.93 18.74
C ALA A 747 -6.95 20.40 18.29
N LEU A 748 -7.21 20.65 17.01
CA LEU A 748 -7.30 22.01 16.47
C LEU A 748 -8.53 22.76 16.98
N GLU A 749 -9.70 22.10 17.05
CA GLU A 749 -10.92 22.66 17.66
C GLU A 749 -10.69 23.05 19.12
N TRP A 750 -9.99 22.19 19.89
CA TRP A 750 -9.59 22.50 21.27
C TRP A 750 -8.65 23.70 21.33
N VAL A 751 -7.61 23.76 20.50
CA VAL A 751 -6.63 24.86 20.47
C VAL A 751 -7.33 26.20 20.18
N VAL A 752 -8.17 26.25 19.14
CA VAL A 752 -8.79 27.53 18.74
C VAL A 752 -9.88 27.98 19.71
N THR A 753 -10.52 27.06 20.43
CA THR A 753 -11.45 27.38 21.51
C THR A 753 -10.72 28.03 22.69
N GLU A 754 -9.58 27.47 23.06
CA GLU A 754 -8.79 27.93 24.20
C GLU A 754 -7.96 29.19 23.88
N ARG A 755 -7.48 29.30 22.64
CA ARG A 755 -6.62 30.37 22.16
C ARG A 755 -7.04 30.80 20.76
N ASP A 756 -8.15 31.51 20.70
CA ASP A 756 -8.70 32.07 19.45
C ASP A 756 -7.74 33.03 18.71
N SER A 757 -6.71 33.55 19.40
CA SER A 757 -5.63 34.35 18.76
C SER A 757 -4.65 33.53 17.92
N ASP A 758 -4.70 32.20 17.97
CA ASP A 758 -3.83 31.31 17.19
C ASP A 758 -4.29 31.19 15.73
N PHE A 759 -3.85 32.15 14.92
CA PHE A 759 -4.21 32.22 13.50
C PHE A 759 -3.66 31.05 12.67
N ARG A 760 -2.59 30.36 13.12
CA ARG A 760 -2.05 29.18 12.42
C ARG A 760 -2.95 27.98 12.65
N ALA A 761 -3.37 27.75 13.89
CA ALA A 761 -4.35 26.72 14.23
C ALA A 761 -5.66 26.93 13.45
N TRP A 762 -6.17 28.16 13.36
CA TRP A 762 -7.32 28.48 12.50
C TRP A 762 -7.09 28.17 11.02
N CYS A 763 -5.89 28.44 10.49
CA CYS A 763 -5.56 28.15 9.09
C CYS A 763 -5.57 26.63 8.82
N ASP A 764 -4.95 25.86 9.70
CA ASP A 764 -4.84 24.41 9.58
C ASP A 764 -6.18 23.71 9.86
N LEU A 765 -6.99 24.22 10.80
CA LEU A 765 -8.38 23.79 10.98
C LEU A 765 -9.19 24.00 9.71
N GLY A 766 -9.07 25.16 9.07
CA GLY A 766 -9.73 25.41 7.79
C GLY A 766 -9.26 24.46 6.68
N ASN A 767 -7.97 24.12 6.62
CA ASN A 767 -7.46 23.14 5.65
C ASN A 767 -8.03 21.74 5.89
N LEU A 768 -8.04 21.31 7.14
CA LEU A 768 -8.59 20.02 7.54
C LEU A 768 -10.08 19.95 7.20
N LEU A 769 -10.88 20.93 7.64
CA LEU A 769 -12.32 20.97 7.37
C LEU A 769 -12.62 20.96 5.86
N TYR A 770 -11.80 21.65 5.06
CA TYR A 770 -11.93 21.62 3.60
C TYR A 770 -11.74 20.19 3.07
N SER A 771 -10.67 19.49 3.49
CA SER A 771 -10.43 18.08 3.11
C SER A 771 -11.55 17.13 3.54
N LYS A 772 -12.32 17.51 4.57
CA LYS A 772 -13.51 16.79 5.05
C LYS A 772 -14.80 17.27 4.37
N ARG A 773 -14.72 18.08 3.32
CA ARG A 773 -15.88 18.65 2.59
C ARG A 773 -16.80 19.52 3.46
N ARG A 774 -16.31 20.06 4.57
CA ARG A 774 -17.00 21.03 5.44
C ARG A 774 -16.66 22.46 4.97
N TYR A 775 -17.03 22.77 3.73
CA TYR A 775 -16.51 23.92 3.00
C TYR A 775 -16.83 25.28 3.65
N GLU A 776 -18.05 25.48 4.15
CA GLU A 776 -18.44 26.76 4.77
C GLU A 776 -17.71 27.01 6.10
N GLU A 777 -17.52 25.96 6.89
CA GLU A 777 -16.77 26.03 8.15
C GLU A 777 -15.29 26.26 7.89
N ALA A 778 -14.74 25.61 6.85
CA ALA A 778 -13.37 25.85 6.40
C ALA A 778 -13.14 27.31 5.99
N ILE A 779 -14.07 27.90 5.23
CA ILE A 779 -14.02 29.32 4.83
C ILE A 779 -14.03 30.21 6.07
N SER A 780 -14.91 29.94 7.03
CA SER A 780 -15.02 30.71 8.27
C SER A 780 -13.71 30.68 9.08
N CYS A 781 -13.06 29.51 9.17
CA CYS A 781 -11.76 29.35 9.82
C CYS A 781 -10.65 30.17 9.12
N TRP A 782 -10.61 30.15 7.78
CA TRP A 782 -9.65 30.96 7.03
C TRP A 782 -9.89 32.47 7.18
N GLU A 783 -11.14 32.91 7.29
CA GLU A 783 -11.46 34.31 7.58
C GLU A 783 -10.99 34.72 8.97
N ARG A 784 -11.20 33.87 9.99
CA ARG A 784 -10.70 34.11 11.35
C ARG A 784 -9.19 34.19 11.39
N SER A 785 -8.51 33.25 10.73
CA SER A 785 -7.05 33.25 10.54
C SER A 785 -6.54 34.56 9.91
N ALA A 786 -7.28 35.14 8.97
CA ALA A 786 -6.86 36.36 8.26
C ALA A 786 -6.91 37.65 9.09
N VAL A 787 -7.55 37.63 10.27
CA VAL A 787 -7.64 38.79 11.18
C VAL A 787 -6.41 38.87 12.11
N GLY A 788 -5.80 37.74 12.48
CA GLY A 788 -4.63 37.67 13.39
C GLY A 788 -3.26 37.90 12.72
N SER A 789 -2.42 38.77 13.32
CA SER A 789 -0.97 39.05 13.10
C SER A 789 -0.39 39.48 11.72
N ASP A 790 0.66 40.31 11.74
CA ASP A 790 1.34 41.00 10.63
C ASP A 790 2.11 40.15 9.59
N GLN A 791 1.97 38.82 9.58
CA GLN A 791 2.51 38.02 8.46
C GLN A 791 1.64 38.17 7.20
N GLN A 792 1.98 39.15 6.35
CA GLN A 792 1.27 39.49 5.11
C GLN A 792 1.00 38.27 4.20
N ASN A 793 1.91 37.30 4.14
CA ASN A 793 1.77 36.14 3.24
C ASN A 793 0.63 35.20 3.65
N LEU A 794 0.51 34.83 4.93
CA LEU A 794 -0.56 33.94 5.40
C LEU A 794 -1.92 34.61 5.30
N ARG A 795 -2.02 35.89 5.69
CA ARG A 795 -3.26 36.68 5.52
C ARG A 795 -3.69 36.75 4.06
N ARG A 796 -2.75 36.98 3.14
CA ARG A 796 -3.03 37.04 1.69
C ARG A 796 -3.50 35.69 1.14
N ILE A 797 -2.93 34.58 1.62
CA ILE A 797 -3.32 33.23 1.19
C ILE A 797 -4.71 32.86 1.72
N SER A 798 -4.97 33.04 3.01
CA SER A 798 -6.28 32.73 3.62
C SER A 798 -7.40 33.56 2.99
N ARG A 799 -7.19 34.86 2.76
CA ARG A 799 -8.15 35.72 2.04
C ARG A 799 -8.39 35.27 0.61
N ARG A 800 -7.33 34.90 -0.13
CA ARG A 800 -7.46 34.43 -1.51
C ARG A 800 -8.22 33.11 -1.59
N ARG A 801 -8.00 32.19 -0.65
CA ARG A 801 -8.75 30.94 -0.57
C ARG A 801 -10.24 31.21 -0.32
N ALA A 802 -10.57 31.96 0.73
CA ALA A 802 -11.95 32.33 1.01
C ALA A 802 -12.64 33.01 -0.20
N ALA A 803 -11.93 33.90 -0.90
CA ALA A 803 -12.45 34.59 -2.08
C ALA A 803 -12.63 33.68 -3.30
N ILE A 804 -11.67 32.77 -3.56
CA ILE A 804 -11.75 31.81 -4.67
C ILE A 804 -12.96 30.90 -4.51
N TRP A 805 -13.18 30.38 -3.31
CA TRP A 805 -14.22 29.36 -3.07
C TRP A 805 -15.62 29.94 -2.92
N ARG A 806 -15.74 31.25 -2.67
CA ARG A 806 -17.03 31.99 -2.76
C ARG A 806 -17.39 32.42 -4.18
N SER A 807 -16.45 32.34 -5.13
CA SER A 807 -16.70 32.72 -6.52
C SER A 807 -17.41 31.58 -7.26
N PRO A 808 -18.47 31.86 -8.07
CA PRO A 808 -19.16 30.85 -8.88
C PRO A 808 -18.32 30.31 -10.07
N ILE A 809 -17.05 30.71 -10.20
CA ILE A 809 -16.13 30.27 -11.26
C ILE A 809 -15.62 28.87 -10.93
N SER A 810 -15.64 27.96 -11.92
CA SER A 810 -15.25 26.57 -11.70
C SER A 810 -13.85 26.45 -11.10
N THR A 811 -13.73 25.55 -10.12
CA THR A 811 -12.60 25.39 -9.23
C THR A 811 -11.29 25.01 -9.93
N SER A 812 -11.36 24.62 -11.20
CA SER A 812 -10.22 24.40 -12.11
C SER A 812 -9.46 25.69 -12.47
N ASP A 813 -10.18 26.79 -12.74
CA ASP A 813 -9.57 28.03 -13.24
C ASP A 813 -8.93 28.84 -12.10
N ALA A 814 -9.49 28.73 -10.90
CA ALA A 814 -8.98 29.43 -9.73
C ALA A 814 -7.61 28.88 -9.26
N ILE A 815 -7.38 27.57 -9.39
CA ILE A 815 -6.08 26.92 -9.09
C ILE A 815 -5.01 27.39 -10.09
N ILE A 816 -5.37 27.60 -11.37
CA ILE A 816 -4.46 28.17 -12.37
C ILE A 816 -4.14 29.64 -12.06
N SER A 817 -5.06 30.40 -11.47
CA SER A 817 -4.80 31.79 -11.08
C SER A 817 -3.77 31.93 -9.95
N LEU A 818 -3.65 30.92 -9.06
CA LEU A 818 -2.60 30.87 -8.04
C LEU A 818 -1.18 30.75 -8.65
N ARG A 819 -1.06 30.23 -9.89
CA ARG A 819 0.22 29.95 -10.56
C ARG A 819 0.91 31.18 -11.16
N ARG A 820 0.20 32.26 -11.46
CA ARG A 820 0.76 33.34 -12.30
C ARG A 820 1.70 34.34 -11.60
N HIS A 821 1.93 34.27 -10.29
CA HIS A 821 2.64 35.36 -9.57
C HIS A 821 3.83 34.91 -8.68
N ARG A 822 4.47 33.78 -8.99
CA ARG A 822 5.76 33.36 -8.40
C ARG A 822 6.99 33.68 -9.27
N SER A 823 6.92 34.67 -10.17
CA SER A 823 8.12 35.25 -10.77
C SER A 823 8.45 36.56 -10.05
N PRO A 824 9.60 36.68 -9.36
CA PRO A 824 10.18 37.98 -9.11
C PRO A 824 10.53 38.57 -10.48
N LYS A 825 9.89 39.68 -10.85
CA LYS A 825 10.40 40.54 -11.91
C LYS A 825 11.74 41.09 -11.43
N HIS A 826 12.85 40.50 -11.88
CA HIS A 826 14.10 41.22 -11.99
C HIS A 826 14.25 41.65 -13.44
N SER A 827 13.77 42.86 -13.70
CA SER A 827 14.12 43.68 -14.84
C SER A 827 14.87 44.89 -14.29
N ASN A 828 16.20 44.82 -14.35
CA ASN A 828 17.11 45.86 -14.82
C ASN A 828 18.52 45.28 -14.91
#